data_AF-A0A3M5RR23-F1
#
_entry.id   AF-A0A3M5RR23-F1
#
_cell.length_a   1.000
_cell.length_b   1.000
_cell.length_c   1.000
_cell.angle_alpha   90.00
_cell.angle_beta   90.00
_cell.angle_gamma   90.00
#
_symmetry.space_group_name_H-M   'P 1'
#
loop_
_entity.id
_entity.type
_entity.pdbx_description
1 polymer ?
#
loop_
_entity_poly.entity_id
_entity_poly.type
_entity_poly.pdbx_seq_one_letter_code
_entity_poly.pdbx_strand_id
1 'polypeptide(L)'
;MNLPLTTSAPPLPASLASDTYPPDFSKTTQELARDLLHPLKPELDVGTTWLTYRDSEVEFDHGSNIHRVPLIPGLIEYFTGHLQWIDNDVVALHPPLDARSPTPDTQQPDIEPPAIKPLGRAATVAFFTQVSEQLEQRYTAKLADYWSTATLNGETRSSRFVAEQIECLTSECAVLIALGKMTTGHYSLLSAALGPCATNATAGLADLQPHSVYSLSAQDGDGPSLSLYGAFAIARRLRDAPVQLDLEELEDVLLFTPHDGLEAFASFKQLNDALVQRVTEPKYRGRLGDGVSTGQASPTEPTPILQWQYTLMDGNFLSLLLARQVVAQQSVFAQAVQLARSQQMDAVCFKQSIASLLKPRIYFDNHWRLDGFDSDLVQNQMPDWWKTMTLTQRQAWHREAQRFGEQVVNMRKASKEHFGQAENDSRTYPTRFIDQQLAQLLNRLSIAATAQQINISLTYRTGTEVLEIPGAPVLPETETENVSLRQLVHTQALRTKAKDAVLLRAVDAEGVPLAHLDKQAVTELIATLEDPRYLSDYLDLHLKTSVYAQQLKRSEKAMLQAQMKMALLEIEQQAFAPAGREWIKAVLDSPAPQGRRTMAGESIEVRFFSVNQFKMTNVMLIAPAGKFEKGPLVLCTLDASDGVVFRWFNSMYHLTTSFLEEAPFQQYLIQQIPVSRRLETLHAMQYEKEAKHWRPPEVFTQLTLLPIPSRLLRPWG
;
A
#
# COMPACT_ATOMS: atom_id res chain seq x y z
N MET A 1 70.04 3.15 -10.80
CA MET A 1 70.20 1.76 -11.28
C MET A 1 68.82 1.22 -11.64
N ASN A 2 68.72 0.62 -12.82
CA ASN A 2 67.47 0.11 -13.41
C ASN A 2 66.88 -1.04 -12.58
N LEU A 3 65.61 -0.94 -12.19
CA LEU A 3 64.80 -2.04 -11.66
C LEU A 3 64.05 -2.72 -12.82
N PRO A 4 63.89 -4.05 -12.82
CA PRO A 4 63.23 -4.78 -13.90
C PRO A 4 61.72 -4.58 -13.83
N LEU A 5 61.11 -4.37 -14.99
CA LEU A 5 59.67 -4.42 -15.21
C LEU A 5 59.17 -5.86 -15.03
N THR A 6 58.67 -6.20 -13.85
CA THR A 6 57.87 -7.42 -13.63
C THR A 6 56.38 -7.08 -13.72
N THR A 7 55.75 -7.61 -14.78
CA THR A 7 54.33 -8.00 -14.91
C THR A 7 53.29 -7.23 -14.06
N SER A 8 52.50 -6.40 -14.75
CA SER A 8 51.26 -5.77 -14.26
C SER A 8 50.42 -6.75 -13.45
N ALA A 9 50.12 -6.40 -12.19
CA ALA A 9 49.10 -7.08 -11.40
C ALA A 9 47.74 -7.01 -12.11
N PRO A 10 46.85 -8.01 -11.93
CA PRO A 10 45.51 -7.97 -12.52
C PRO A 10 44.73 -6.73 -12.06
N PRO A 11 43.88 -6.15 -12.91
CA PRO A 11 43.09 -4.97 -12.56
C PRO A 11 42.15 -5.29 -11.38
N LEU A 12 42.11 -4.38 -10.41
CA LEU A 12 41.17 -4.46 -9.29
C LEU A 12 39.72 -4.43 -9.84
N PRO A 13 38.81 -5.26 -9.32
CA PRO A 13 37.40 -5.18 -9.68
C PRO A 13 36.85 -3.79 -9.33
N ALA A 14 36.11 -3.20 -10.27
CA ALA A 14 35.48 -1.89 -10.07
C ALA A 14 34.61 -1.91 -8.80
N SER A 15 34.75 -0.88 -7.97
CA SER A 15 33.90 -0.71 -6.80
C SER A 15 32.47 -0.45 -7.26
N LEU A 16 31.56 -1.37 -6.94
CA LEU A 16 30.11 -1.16 -7.12
C LEU A 16 29.66 0.01 -6.23
N ALA A 17 28.69 0.80 -6.70
CA ALA A 17 28.08 1.86 -5.91
C ALA A 17 27.59 1.29 -4.56
N SER A 18 27.83 2.00 -3.44
CA SER A 18 27.39 1.55 -2.11
C SER A 18 25.86 1.36 -2.08
N ASP A 19 25.40 0.19 -1.59
CA ASP A 19 23.96 -0.08 -1.43
C ASP A 19 23.37 0.53 -0.15
N THR A 20 24.23 0.91 0.80
CA THR A 20 23.83 1.50 2.10
C THR A 20 23.85 3.02 2.05
N TYR A 21 22.86 3.65 2.69
CA TYR A 21 22.73 5.10 2.84
C TYR A 21 22.87 5.57 4.31
N PRO A 22 23.66 6.62 4.60
CA PRO A 22 24.69 7.15 3.71
C PRO A 22 25.77 6.09 3.40
N PRO A 23 26.54 6.23 2.30
CA PRO A 23 27.70 5.39 2.04
C PRO A 23 28.61 5.29 3.28
N ASP A 24 29.08 4.09 3.61
CA ASP A 24 29.92 3.89 4.80
C ASP A 24 31.29 4.56 4.60
N PHE A 25 31.63 5.47 5.53
CA PHE A 25 32.90 6.18 5.53
C PHE A 25 34.08 5.22 5.65
N SER A 26 34.02 4.22 6.54
CA SER A 26 35.09 3.23 6.70
C SER A 26 35.28 2.37 5.46
N LYS A 27 34.19 1.99 4.80
CA LYS A 27 34.28 1.25 3.54
C LYS A 27 34.94 2.10 2.46
N THR A 28 34.63 3.40 2.41
CA THR A 28 35.29 4.34 1.51
C THR A 28 36.79 4.49 1.81
N THR A 29 37.16 4.60 3.09
CA THR A 29 38.56 4.60 3.53
C THR A 29 39.25 3.31 3.11
N GLN A 30 38.61 2.15 3.28
CA GLN A 30 39.16 0.85 2.89
C GLN A 30 39.38 0.74 1.39
N GLU A 31 38.43 1.19 0.57
CA GLU A 31 38.56 1.18 -0.89
C GLU A 31 39.73 2.08 -1.34
N LEU A 32 39.80 3.32 -0.83
CA LEU A 32 40.91 4.23 -1.14
C LEU A 32 42.25 3.66 -0.68
N ALA A 33 42.31 3.13 0.53
CA ALA A 33 43.50 2.49 1.09
C ALA A 33 43.93 1.28 0.24
N ARG A 34 43.00 0.47 -0.26
CA ARG A 34 43.30 -0.67 -1.14
C ARG A 34 43.84 -0.18 -2.49
N ASP A 35 43.22 0.82 -3.08
CA ASP A 35 43.64 1.37 -4.37
C ASP A 35 45.06 1.96 -4.31
N LEU A 36 45.44 2.56 -3.16
CA LEU A 36 46.77 3.13 -2.93
C LEU A 36 47.81 2.11 -2.42
N LEU A 37 47.40 1.10 -1.64
CA LEU A 37 48.31 0.10 -1.07
C LEU A 37 48.64 -1.03 -2.05
N HIS A 38 47.69 -1.42 -2.91
CA HIS A 38 47.87 -2.54 -3.85
C HIS A 38 49.09 -2.39 -4.78
N PRO A 39 49.41 -1.19 -5.33
CA PRO A 39 50.63 -0.98 -6.11
C PRO A 39 51.93 -1.10 -5.29
N LEU A 40 51.87 -0.81 -3.98
CA LEU A 40 53.03 -0.82 -3.08
C LEU A 40 53.29 -2.22 -2.49
N LYS A 41 52.21 -2.89 -2.09
CA LYS A 41 52.21 -4.20 -1.42
C LYS A 41 50.90 -4.94 -1.73
N PRO A 42 50.80 -5.64 -2.88
CA PRO A 42 49.57 -6.34 -3.28
C PRO A 42 49.20 -7.52 -2.36
N GLU A 43 50.17 -8.03 -1.60
CA GLU A 43 50.01 -9.13 -0.66
C GLU A 43 49.30 -8.72 0.65
N LEU A 44 49.19 -7.42 0.94
CA LEU A 44 48.51 -6.92 2.15
C LEU A 44 47.02 -6.70 1.89
N ASP A 45 46.18 -7.42 2.62
CA ASP A 45 44.75 -7.15 2.67
C ASP A 45 44.46 -6.03 3.66
N VAL A 46 44.01 -4.88 3.15
CA VAL A 46 43.64 -3.70 3.93
C VAL A 46 42.60 -4.00 5.01
N GLY A 47 41.68 -4.94 4.77
CA GLY A 47 40.63 -5.29 5.73
C GLY A 47 41.13 -6.01 6.98
N THR A 48 42.28 -6.67 6.88
CA THR A 48 42.86 -7.48 7.97
C THR A 48 44.23 -6.97 8.44
N THR A 49 44.79 -5.96 7.77
CA THR A 49 46.08 -5.34 8.11
C THR A 49 46.00 -4.52 9.39
N TRP A 50 47.05 -4.59 10.19
CA TRP A 50 47.21 -3.84 11.43
C TRP A 50 48.35 -2.83 11.32
N LEU A 51 48.15 -1.68 11.97
CA LEU A 51 49.16 -0.65 12.21
C LEU A 51 49.78 -0.88 13.59
N THR A 52 51.11 -0.97 13.64
CA THR A 52 51.86 -0.87 14.89
C THR A 52 52.62 0.44 14.91
N TYR A 53 52.48 1.21 15.99
CA TYR A 53 53.32 2.36 16.25
C TYR A 53 53.77 2.46 17.70
N ARG A 54 54.87 3.18 17.95
CA ARG A 54 55.43 3.38 19.31
C ARG A 54 55.50 4.86 19.64
N ASP A 55 54.88 5.24 20.75
CA ASP A 55 54.95 6.58 21.31
C ASP A 55 56.37 6.90 21.81
N SER A 56 56.92 8.04 21.39
CA SER A 56 58.27 8.50 21.72
C SER A 56 58.34 9.37 22.99
N GLU A 57 57.20 9.78 23.58
CA GLU A 57 57.19 10.66 24.77
C GLU A 57 57.33 9.90 26.11
N VAL A 58 57.19 8.57 26.10
CA VAL A 58 57.19 7.75 27.34
C VAL A 58 58.53 6.99 27.48
N GLU A 59 59.20 7.15 28.62
CA GLU A 59 60.46 6.45 28.94
C GLU A 59 60.32 4.92 28.79
N PHE A 60 61.45 4.28 28.51
CA PHE A 60 61.59 2.88 28.10
C PHE A 60 61.16 1.92 29.23
N ASP A 61 59.86 1.70 29.39
CA ASP A 61 59.31 0.69 30.28
C ASP A 61 58.58 -0.38 29.47
N HIS A 62 58.79 -1.64 29.86
CA HIS A 62 58.55 -2.82 29.05
C HIS A 62 57.09 -2.94 28.54
N GLY A 63 56.87 -2.64 27.26
CA GLY A 63 55.69 -3.06 26.48
C GLY A 63 54.45 -2.16 26.51
N SER A 64 54.41 -1.11 27.34
CA SER A 64 53.25 -0.23 27.50
C SER A 64 53.11 0.87 26.42
N ASN A 65 54.15 1.11 25.62
CA ASN A 65 54.20 2.26 24.68
C ASN A 65 54.03 1.85 23.21
N ILE A 66 53.67 0.58 22.94
CA ILE A 66 53.45 0.05 21.59
C ILE A 66 51.95 -0.09 21.35
N HIS A 67 51.40 0.74 20.47
CA HIS A 67 50.02 0.70 20.07
C HIS A 67 49.84 -0.22 18.86
N ARG A 68 48.78 -1.02 18.89
CA ARG A 68 48.38 -1.91 17.80
C ARG A 68 46.91 -1.65 17.49
N VAL A 69 46.64 -1.09 16.33
CA VAL A 69 45.29 -0.74 15.90
C VAL A 69 45.00 -1.29 14.51
N PRO A 70 43.75 -1.65 14.21
CA PRO A 70 43.38 -2.00 12.84
C PRO A 70 43.66 -0.82 11.89
N LEU A 71 44.04 -1.11 10.64
CA LEU A 71 44.49 -0.09 9.69
C LEU A 71 43.43 0.99 9.41
N ILE A 72 42.16 0.60 9.27
CA ILE A 72 41.08 1.53 8.90
C ILE A 72 40.79 2.58 9.98
N PRO A 73 40.55 2.23 11.27
CA PRO A 73 40.49 3.20 12.36
C PRO A 73 41.71 4.11 12.41
N GLY A 74 42.93 3.57 12.29
CA GLY A 74 44.16 4.37 12.32
C GLY A 74 44.26 5.39 11.18
N LEU A 75 43.81 5.03 9.97
CA LEU A 75 43.74 5.97 8.84
C LEU A 75 42.71 7.08 9.07
N ILE A 76 41.58 6.77 9.70
CA ILE A 76 40.54 7.75 10.04
C ILE A 76 41.04 8.69 11.14
N GLU A 77 41.66 8.16 12.19
CA GLU A 77 42.24 8.94 13.29
C GLU A 77 43.38 9.85 12.80
N TYR A 78 44.17 9.40 11.84
CA TYR A 78 45.17 10.26 11.19
C TYR A 78 44.51 11.38 10.37
N PHE A 79 43.41 11.06 9.68
CA PHE A 79 42.65 12.04 8.90
C PHE A 79 41.97 13.13 9.77
N THR A 80 41.51 12.77 10.97
CA THR A 80 40.94 13.70 11.96
C THR A 80 42.00 14.40 12.82
N GLY A 81 43.28 14.04 12.68
CA GLY A 81 44.38 14.60 13.47
C GLY A 81 44.48 14.07 14.91
N HIS A 82 43.71 13.03 15.25
CA HIS A 82 43.83 12.29 16.51
C HIS A 82 45.12 11.49 16.58
N LEU A 83 45.53 10.89 15.46
CA LEU A 83 46.83 10.23 15.31
C LEU A 83 47.79 11.18 14.58
N GLN A 84 48.98 11.41 15.13
CA GLN A 84 50.03 12.23 14.50
C GLN A 84 51.38 11.50 14.50
N TRP A 85 52.24 11.81 13.53
CA TRP A 85 53.56 11.16 13.39
C TRP A 85 54.68 11.85 14.16
N ILE A 86 54.40 13.00 14.80
CA ILE A 86 55.39 13.83 15.49
C ILE A 86 55.94 13.10 16.74
N ASP A 87 55.14 12.19 17.30
CA ASP A 87 55.42 11.50 18.57
C ASP A 87 55.63 9.98 18.39
N ASN A 88 55.99 9.50 17.19
CA ASN A 88 56.04 8.06 16.90
C ASN A 88 57.33 7.56 16.21
N ASP A 89 58.08 6.69 16.87
CA ASP A 89 59.42 6.25 16.43
C ASP A 89 59.44 5.01 15.53
N VAL A 90 58.57 4.04 15.83
CA VAL A 90 58.43 2.80 15.06
C VAL A 90 57.08 2.86 14.39
N VAL A 91 57.00 2.69 13.07
CA VAL A 91 55.73 2.66 12.32
C VAL A 91 55.81 1.56 11.27
N ALA A 92 54.96 0.55 11.38
CA ALA A 92 54.94 -0.59 10.45
C ALA A 92 53.53 -1.15 10.22
N LEU A 93 53.25 -1.54 8.98
CA LEU A 93 52.06 -2.31 8.61
C LEU A 93 52.38 -3.79 8.55
N HIS A 94 51.55 -4.60 9.19
CA HIS A 94 51.72 -6.05 9.26
C HIS A 94 50.40 -6.80 8.97
N PRO A 95 50.47 -8.02 8.40
CA PRO A 95 49.31 -8.89 8.27
C PRO A 95 48.73 -9.23 9.66
N PRO A 96 47.48 -9.73 9.73
CA PRO A 96 46.89 -10.14 11.01
C PRO A 96 47.81 -11.15 11.71
N LEU A 97 48.21 -10.84 12.94
CA LEU A 97 48.99 -11.75 13.77
C LEU A 97 48.06 -12.86 14.27
N ASP A 98 48.32 -14.11 13.88
CA ASP A 98 47.81 -15.26 14.63
C ASP A 98 48.21 -15.10 16.10
N ALA A 99 47.28 -15.40 17.01
CA ALA A 99 47.19 -14.93 18.40
C ALA A 99 48.32 -15.33 19.39
N ARG A 100 49.57 -15.44 18.97
CA ARG A 100 50.75 -15.49 19.84
C ARG A 100 51.88 -14.68 19.25
N SER A 101 52.02 -13.43 19.66
CA SER A 101 53.34 -12.78 19.58
C SER A 101 54.12 -13.03 20.88
N PRO A 102 55.43 -13.33 20.80
CA PRO A 102 56.32 -13.25 21.94
C PRO A 102 56.48 -11.78 22.37
N THR A 103 56.68 -11.58 23.66
CA THR A 103 57.19 -10.34 24.27
C THR A 103 58.57 -9.96 23.72
N PRO A 104 58.95 -8.67 23.73
CA PRO A 104 60.13 -8.16 23.03
C PRO A 104 61.46 -8.37 23.77
N ASP A 105 61.66 -9.51 24.45
CA ASP A 105 62.87 -9.76 25.27
C ASP A 105 63.57 -11.11 25.06
N THR A 106 63.24 -11.87 24.02
CA THR A 106 64.02 -13.07 23.70
C THR A 106 64.60 -13.01 22.29
N GLN A 107 65.91 -12.78 22.23
CA GLN A 107 66.76 -13.32 21.15
C GLN A 107 66.55 -14.84 21.13
N GLN A 108 65.60 -15.31 20.32
CA GLN A 108 65.42 -16.73 20.04
C GLN A 108 65.41 -16.90 18.52
N PRO A 109 66.28 -17.74 17.93
CA PRO A 109 66.56 -17.69 16.49
C PRO A 109 65.52 -18.36 15.59
N ASP A 110 64.43 -18.93 16.12
CA ASP A 110 63.55 -19.85 15.37
C ASP A 110 62.07 -19.44 15.45
N ILE A 111 61.75 -18.20 15.09
CA ILE A 111 60.39 -17.84 14.65
C ILE A 111 60.52 -17.42 13.20
N GLU A 112 59.92 -18.23 12.32
CA GLU A 112 59.81 -17.92 10.90
C GLU A 112 59.26 -16.48 10.76
N PRO A 113 60.00 -15.56 10.11
CA PRO A 113 59.53 -14.18 9.97
C PRO A 113 58.16 -14.19 9.28
N PRO A 114 57.26 -13.23 9.56
CA PRO A 114 55.99 -13.14 8.85
C PRO A 114 56.27 -13.23 7.35
N ALA A 115 55.57 -14.14 6.65
CA ALA A 115 55.84 -14.47 5.24
C ALA A 115 55.84 -13.23 4.33
N ILE A 116 55.18 -12.15 4.78
CA ILE A 116 55.12 -10.85 4.12
C ILE A 116 55.98 -9.85 4.91
N LYS A 117 56.99 -9.26 4.23
CA LYS A 117 57.82 -8.20 4.82
C LYS A 117 56.98 -6.94 5.10
N PRO A 118 57.06 -6.35 6.32
CA PRO A 118 56.28 -5.17 6.69
C PRO A 118 56.64 -3.96 5.83
N LEU A 119 55.70 -3.03 5.68
CA LEU A 119 55.94 -1.75 5.01
C LEU A 119 56.75 -0.83 5.96
N GLY A 120 57.90 -0.34 5.50
CA GLY A 120 58.80 0.49 6.31
C GLY A 120 58.26 1.89 6.60
N ARG A 121 58.77 2.54 7.66
CA ARG A 121 58.30 3.84 8.19
C ARG A 121 58.03 4.89 7.11
N ALA A 122 59.00 5.16 6.23
CA ALA A 122 58.86 6.20 5.20
C ALA A 122 57.70 5.93 4.23
N ALA A 123 57.50 4.67 3.83
CA ALA A 123 56.41 4.28 2.94
C ALA A 123 55.05 4.28 3.66
N THR A 124 55.01 3.90 4.94
CA THR A 124 53.79 3.95 5.75
C THR A 124 53.33 5.39 6.02
N VAL A 125 54.26 6.30 6.37
CA VAL A 125 53.94 7.72 6.56
C VAL A 125 53.45 8.37 5.26
N ALA A 126 54.11 8.08 4.12
CA ALA A 126 53.67 8.55 2.81
C ALA A 126 52.27 8.03 2.45
N PHE A 127 52.00 6.75 2.71
CA PHE A 127 50.68 6.14 2.48
C PHE A 127 49.57 6.81 3.31
N PHE A 128 49.77 7.02 4.61
CA PHE A 128 48.78 7.70 5.47
C PHE A 128 48.53 9.15 5.04
N THR A 129 49.58 9.85 4.63
CA THR A 129 49.48 11.22 4.11
C THR A 129 48.63 11.27 2.84
N GLN A 130 48.92 10.39 1.88
CA GLN A 130 48.14 10.30 0.63
C GLN A 130 46.67 9.93 0.85
N VAL A 131 46.39 9.01 1.78
CA VAL A 131 45.01 8.67 2.14
C VAL A 131 44.32 9.90 2.74
N SER A 132 44.95 10.59 3.69
CA SER A 132 44.37 11.76 4.36
C SER A 132 44.03 12.90 3.38
N GLU A 133 44.91 13.17 2.42
CA GLU A 133 44.73 14.21 1.39
C GLU A 133 43.56 13.91 0.43
N GLN A 134 43.32 12.63 0.12
CA GLN A 134 42.33 12.22 -0.88
C GLN A 134 40.98 11.80 -0.28
N LEU A 135 40.93 11.44 1.01
CA LEU A 135 39.75 10.82 1.63
C LEU A 135 38.52 11.72 1.65
N GLU A 136 38.69 13.01 1.92
CA GLU A 136 37.60 13.99 1.95
C GLU A 136 36.94 14.13 0.56
N GLN A 137 37.76 14.31 -0.48
CA GLN A 137 37.29 14.43 -1.86
C GLN A 137 36.63 13.11 -2.34
N ARG A 138 37.25 11.97 -2.02
CA ARG A 138 36.75 10.64 -2.41
C ARG A 138 35.38 10.35 -1.79
N TYR A 139 35.20 10.67 -0.51
CA TYR A 139 33.92 10.46 0.16
C TYR A 139 32.85 11.46 -0.34
N THR A 140 33.22 12.72 -0.55
CA THR A 140 32.33 13.74 -1.13
C THR A 140 31.81 13.33 -2.50
N ALA A 141 32.66 12.77 -3.36
CA ALA A 141 32.26 12.20 -4.64
C ALA A 141 31.29 11.02 -4.45
N LYS A 142 31.60 10.06 -3.56
CA LYS A 142 30.71 8.93 -3.27
C LYS A 142 29.32 9.33 -2.78
N LEU A 143 29.20 10.42 -2.02
CA LEU A 143 27.90 10.96 -1.60
C LEU A 143 27.06 11.37 -2.83
N ALA A 144 27.64 12.03 -3.83
CA ALA A 144 26.94 12.39 -5.06
C ALA A 144 26.70 11.19 -5.99
N ASP A 145 27.69 10.30 -6.11
CA ASP A 145 27.60 9.10 -6.96
C ASP A 145 26.50 8.15 -6.47
N TYR A 146 26.27 8.08 -5.16
CA TYR A 146 25.18 7.29 -4.58
C TYR A 146 23.84 7.61 -5.23
N TRP A 147 23.56 8.90 -5.47
CA TRP A 147 22.31 9.41 -6.02
C TRP A 147 22.24 9.30 -7.55
N SER A 148 23.35 9.58 -8.22
CA SER A 148 23.43 9.74 -9.69
C SER A 148 23.77 8.48 -10.47
N THR A 149 24.37 7.46 -9.84
CA THR A 149 24.75 6.22 -10.53
C THR A 149 23.50 5.44 -10.95
N ALA A 150 23.37 5.17 -12.25
CA ALA A 150 22.29 4.37 -12.79
C ALA A 150 22.41 2.90 -12.35
N THR A 151 21.29 2.32 -11.94
CA THR A 151 21.16 0.88 -11.69
C THR A 151 21.20 0.09 -13.01
N LEU A 152 21.27 -1.24 -12.92
CA LEU A 152 21.24 -2.14 -14.09
C LEU A 152 20.02 -1.93 -15.02
N ASN A 153 18.94 -1.36 -14.48
CA ASN A 153 17.70 -1.07 -15.20
C ASN A 153 17.68 0.34 -15.83
N GLY A 154 18.77 1.11 -15.72
CA GLY A 154 18.88 2.48 -16.25
C GLY A 154 18.28 3.57 -15.35
N GLU A 155 17.64 3.21 -14.25
CA GLU A 155 17.09 4.17 -13.28
C GLU A 155 18.13 4.61 -12.24
N THR A 156 18.11 5.89 -11.87
CA THR A 156 18.96 6.44 -10.80
C THR A 156 18.25 6.36 -9.45
N ARG A 157 19.00 6.38 -8.35
CA ARG A 157 18.38 6.46 -7.01
C ARG A 157 17.62 7.78 -6.85
N SER A 158 18.08 8.87 -7.48
CA SER A 158 17.37 10.15 -7.53
C SER A 158 16.00 10.07 -8.19
N SER A 159 15.90 9.43 -9.38
CA SER A 159 14.61 9.32 -10.07
C SER A 159 13.60 8.50 -9.27
N ARG A 160 14.06 7.43 -8.60
CA ARG A 160 13.22 6.63 -7.70
C ARG A 160 12.76 7.43 -6.48
N PHE A 161 13.66 8.17 -5.84
CA PHE A 161 13.32 9.01 -4.69
C PHE A 161 12.27 10.08 -5.06
N VAL A 162 12.39 10.72 -6.22
CA VAL A 162 11.41 11.70 -6.70
C VAL A 162 10.05 11.04 -6.98
N ALA A 163 10.04 9.86 -7.61
CA ALA A 163 8.81 9.10 -7.85
C ALA A 163 8.10 8.74 -6.54
N GLU A 164 8.84 8.20 -5.57
CA GLU A 164 8.33 7.91 -4.22
C GLU A 164 7.78 9.18 -3.54
N GLN A 165 8.49 10.32 -3.65
CA GLN A 165 8.04 11.58 -3.07
C GLN A 165 6.70 12.06 -3.67
N ILE A 166 6.49 11.89 -4.98
CA ILE A 166 5.23 12.22 -5.65
C ILE A 166 4.09 11.35 -5.09
N GLU A 167 4.31 10.04 -4.95
CA GLU A 167 3.32 9.12 -4.37
C GLU A 167 3.00 9.49 -2.91
N CYS A 168 4.02 9.83 -2.11
CA CYS A 168 3.84 10.23 -0.72
C CYS A 168 3.01 11.53 -0.59
N LEU A 169 3.35 12.56 -1.37
CA LEU A 169 2.65 13.85 -1.36
C LEU A 169 1.19 13.72 -1.80
N THR A 170 0.94 12.94 -2.86
CA THR A 170 -0.42 12.71 -3.37
C THR A 170 -1.27 11.92 -2.38
N SER A 171 -0.69 10.92 -1.71
CA SER A 171 -1.36 10.13 -0.67
C SER A 171 -1.70 10.97 0.56
N GLU A 172 -0.75 11.76 1.06
CA GLU A 172 -0.98 12.68 2.18
C GLU A 172 -2.09 13.69 1.87
N CYS A 173 -2.07 14.31 0.69
CA CYS A 173 -3.08 15.29 0.30
C CYS A 173 -4.49 14.66 0.28
N ALA A 174 -4.61 13.42 -0.18
CA ALA A 174 -5.88 12.69 -0.16
C ALA A 174 -6.39 12.46 1.28
N VAL A 175 -5.51 12.13 2.22
CA VAL A 175 -5.88 11.99 3.64
C VAL A 175 -6.28 13.34 4.25
N LEU A 176 -5.55 14.41 3.95
CA LEU A 176 -5.87 15.76 4.44
C LEU A 176 -7.21 16.28 3.92
N ILE A 177 -7.61 15.89 2.70
CA ILE A 177 -8.97 16.14 2.18
C ILE A 177 -10.01 15.37 2.97
N ALA A 178 -9.78 14.08 3.25
CA ALA A 178 -10.70 13.27 4.03
C ALA A 178 -10.88 13.82 5.46
N LEU A 179 -9.85 14.45 6.02
CA LEU A 179 -9.89 15.15 7.30
C LEU A 179 -10.53 16.55 7.25
N GLY A 180 -10.90 17.05 6.06
CA GLY A 180 -11.43 18.40 5.88
C GLY A 180 -10.39 19.53 6.07
N LYS A 181 -9.09 19.19 6.14
CA LYS A 181 -7.99 20.17 6.24
C LYS A 181 -7.56 20.74 4.89
N MET A 182 -7.94 20.07 3.80
CA MET A 182 -7.69 20.48 2.42
C MET A 182 -8.94 20.25 1.56
N THR A 183 -8.94 20.83 0.36
CA THR A 183 -10.03 20.68 -0.61
C THR A 183 -9.56 19.97 -1.87
N THR A 184 -10.48 19.49 -2.70
CA THR A 184 -10.16 18.92 -4.02
C THR A 184 -9.42 19.91 -4.94
N GLY A 185 -9.62 21.22 -4.74
CA GLY A 185 -8.88 22.28 -5.43
C GLY A 185 -7.40 22.39 -5.02
N HIS A 186 -7.05 21.95 -3.81
CA HIS A 186 -5.65 21.81 -3.38
C HIS A 186 -5.01 20.58 -4.01
N TYR A 187 -5.75 19.47 -4.12
CA TYR A 187 -5.24 18.28 -4.81
C TYR A 187 -4.98 18.53 -6.29
N SER A 188 -5.86 19.27 -6.98
CA SER A 188 -5.62 19.64 -8.37
C SER A 188 -4.41 20.56 -8.51
N LEU A 189 -4.23 21.53 -7.61
CA LEU A 189 -3.06 22.42 -7.55
C LEU A 189 -1.76 21.61 -7.38
N LEU A 190 -1.73 20.69 -6.42
CA LEU A 190 -0.58 19.81 -6.18
C LEU A 190 -0.30 18.91 -7.38
N SER A 191 -1.33 18.20 -7.89
CA SER A 191 -1.17 17.27 -8.99
C SER A 191 -0.69 17.95 -10.28
N ALA A 192 -1.18 19.16 -10.57
CA ALA A 192 -0.75 19.94 -11.72
C ALA A 192 0.71 20.40 -11.61
N ALA A 193 1.17 20.78 -10.40
CA ALA A 193 2.57 21.11 -10.15
C ALA A 193 3.50 19.87 -10.21
N LEU A 194 3.03 18.71 -9.75
CA LEU A 194 3.81 17.46 -9.74
C LEU A 194 3.89 16.77 -11.11
N GLY A 195 2.96 17.05 -12.03
CA GLY A 195 2.92 16.45 -13.37
C GLY A 195 4.25 16.51 -14.13
N PRO A 196 4.88 17.70 -14.27
CA PRO A 196 6.21 17.84 -14.89
C PRO A 196 7.34 17.08 -14.18
N CYS A 197 7.18 16.73 -12.90
CA CYS A 197 8.16 15.97 -12.14
C CYS A 197 8.07 14.45 -12.35
N ALA A 198 6.90 13.95 -12.78
CA ALA A 198 6.61 12.53 -12.92
C ALA A 198 7.13 11.91 -14.23
N THR A 199 7.38 12.73 -15.26
CA THR A 199 7.89 12.25 -16.55
C THR A 199 9.42 12.40 -16.59
N ASN A 200 10.14 11.30 -16.79
CA ASN A 200 11.59 11.30 -17.07
C ASN A 200 11.93 11.90 -18.46
N ALA A 201 10.98 12.57 -19.11
CA ALA A 201 11.07 12.96 -20.51
C ALA A 201 11.90 14.24 -20.66
N THR A 202 13.18 14.06 -20.99
CA THR A 202 14.05 15.07 -21.61
C THR A 202 13.64 15.42 -23.06
N ALA A 203 12.36 15.29 -23.41
CA ALA A 203 11.89 15.42 -24.79
C ALA A 203 10.69 16.38 -24.91
N GLY A 204 10.99 17.63 -25.25
CA GLY A 204 10.29 18.34 -26.32
C GLY A 204 8.87 18.88 -26.07
N LEU A 205 8.30 18.74 -24.87
CA LEU A 205 7.17 19.57 -24.44
C LEU A 205 7.67 20.43 -23.29
N ALA A 206 7.84 21.72 -23.55
CA ALA A 206 7.85 22.72 -22.49
C ALA A 206 6.45 22.68 -21.86
N ASP A 207 6.21 21.72 -20.96
CA ASP A 207 5.01 21.67 -20.15
C ASP A 207 5.04 22.94 -19.28
N LEU A 208 4.27 23.94 -19.72
CA LEU A 208 4.00 25.19 -19.01
C LEU A 208 3.66 24.81 -17.57
N GLN A 209 4.53 25.13 -16.62
CA GLN A 209 4.17 24.99 -15.21
C GLN A 209 2.90 25.81 -14.99
N PRO A 210 1.78 25.19 -14.60
CA PRO A 210 0.50 25.90 -14.50
C PRO A 210 0.44 26.82 -13.28
N HIS A 211 1.39 26.67 -12.36
CA HIS A 211 1.42 27.27 -11.03
C HIS A 211 2.84 27.67 -10.68
N SER A 212 3.00 28.73 -9.88
CA SER A 212 4.33 29.14 -9.41
C SER A 212 4.79 28.21 -8.28
N VAL A 213 6.01 27.69 -8.39
CA VAL A 213 6.64 26.89 -7.33
C VAL A 213 7.83 27.67 -6.76
N TYR A 214 7.97 27.69 -5.44
CA TYR A 214 9.02 28.42 -4.74
C TYR A 214 9.80 27.50 -3.79
N SER A 215 11.13 27.60 -3.78
CA SER A 215 11.95 27.11 -2.68
C SER A 215 12.01 28.16 -1.56
N LEU A 216 12.09 27.70 -0.32
CA LEU A 216 12.14 28.55 0.87
C LEU A 216 13.56 28.68 1.43
N SER A 217 13.89 29.89 1.84
CA SER A 217 15.08 30.21 2.62
C SER A 217 14.75 31.29 3.64
N ALA A 218 15.53 31.40 4.71
CA ALA A 218 15.34 32.39 5.76
C ALA A 218 16.66 33.11 6.03
N GLN A 219 16.61 34.42 6.24
CA GLN A 219 17.78 35.22 6.55
C GLN A 219 17.65 35.82 7.96
N ASP A 220 18.74 35.76 8.74
CA ASP A 220 18.83 36.40 10.05
C ASP A 220 19.64 37.71 9.93
N GLY A 221 18.95 38.85 9.80
CA GLY A 221 19.59 40.15 9.56
C GLY A 221 20.50 40.15 8.31
N ASP A 222 21.75 40.55 8.48
CA ASP A 222 22.79 40.51 7.42
C ASP A 222 23.52 39.15 7.34
N GLY A 223 23.05 38.13 8.07
CA GLY A 223 23.62 36.79 8.07
C GLY A 223 23.43 36.03 6.76
N PRO A 224 24.10 34.87 6.60
CA PRO A 224 23.93 34.01 5.42
C PRO A 224 22.49 33.46 5.34
N SER A 225 21.95 33.37 4.13
CA SER A 225 20.62 32.80 3.90
C SER A 225 20.61 31.30 4.20
N LEU A 226 19.74 30.90 5.12
CA LEU A 226 19.51 29.53 5.54
C LEU A 226 18.45 28.90 4.64
N SER A 227 18.87 28.01 3.74
CA SER A 227 17.94 27.26 2.89
C SER A 227 17.21 26.17 3.67
N LEU A 228 15.88 26.08 3.51
CA LEU A 228 15.09 24.96 4.01
C LEU A 228 15.08 23.85 2.97
N TYR A 229 16.06 22.95 3.06
CA TYR A 229 16.27 21.92 2.06
C TYR A 229 15.08 20.94 1.95
N GLY A 230 14.56 20.77 0.74
CA GLY A 230 13.41 19.92 0.45
C GLY A 230 12.03 20.56 0.72
N ALA A 231 11.99 21.77 1.28
CA ALA A 231 10.74 22.53 1.44
C ALA A 231 10.39 23.30 0.15
N PHE A 232 9.09 23.39 -0.14
CA PHE A 232 8.60 24.17 -1.27
C PHE A 232 7.20 24.74 -1.00
N ALA A 233 6.85 25.80 -1.72
CA ALA A 233 5.50 26.35 -1.75
C ALA A 233 4.97 26.38 -3.18
N ILE A 234 3.69 26.07 -3.37
CA ILE A 234 2.99 26.15 -4.66
C ILE A 234 1.89 27.20 -4.53
N ALA A 235 1.92 28.23 -5.36
CA ALA A 235 0.87 29.23 -5.45
C ALA A 235 0.05 29.01 -6.72
N ARG A 236 -1.29 29.08 -6.62
CA ARG A 236 -2.18 28.86 -7.77
C ARG A 236 -1.88 29.78 -8.95
N ARG A 237 -1.52 31.04 -8.73
CA ARG A 237 -1.18 31.97 -9.81
C ARG A 237 0.23 31.71 -10.33
N LEU A 238 0.38 31.65 -11.64
CA LEU A 238 1.69 31.68 -12.31
C LEU A 238 2.23 33.11 -12.30
N ARG A 239 3.49 33.29 -11.89
CA ARG A 239 4.17 34.58 -11.76
C ARG A 239 5.57 34.48 -12.38
N ASP A 240 5.98 35.55 -13.06
CA ASP A 240 7.32 35.67 -13.66
C ASP A 240 8.34 36.35 -12.71
N ALA A 241 7.89 36.80 -11.53
CA ALA A 241 8.68 37.53 -10.55
C ALA A 241 8.39 37.04 -9.11
N PRO A 242 9.33 37.22 -8.16
CA PRO A 242 9.13 36.83 -6.76
C PRO A 242 7.94 37.57 -6.13
N VAL A 243 7.23 36.89 -5.22
CA VAL A 243 6.00 37.38 -4.60
C VAL A 243 6.25 38.63 -3.76
N GLN A 244 5.41 39.65 -3.93
CA GLN A 244 5.35 40.81 -3.04
C GLN A 244 4.49 40.46 -1.82
N LEU A 245 5.08 40.47 -0.62
CA LEU A 245 4.44 40.02 0.62
C LEU A 245 3.47 41.04 1.24
N ASP A 246 3.46 42.27 0.74
CA ASP A 246 2.73 43.40 1.35
C ASP A 246 1.24 43.44 0.98
N LEU A 247 0.82 42.70 -0.05
CA LEU A 247 -0.55 42.68 -0.54
C LEU A 247 -1.23 41.33 -0.26
N GLU A 248 -2.38 41.37 0.41
CA GLU A 248 -3.17 40.18 0.69
C GLU A 248 -3.99 39.79 -0.55
N GLU A 249 -3.39 38.96 -1.40
CA GLU A 249 -4.07 38.35 -2.54
C GLU A 249 -4.65 36.99 -2.15
N LEU A 250 -5.98 36.85 -2.25
CA LEU A 250 -6.63 35.56 -2.05
C LEU A 250 -6.27 34.60 -3.19
N GLU A 251 -5.57 33.53 -2.83
CA GLU A 251 -5.21 32.41 -3.69
C GLU A 251 -4.90 31.17 -2.85
N ASP A 252 -5.24 29.99 -3.36
CA ASP A 252 -4.86 28.75 -2.71
C ASP A 252 -3.33 28.58 -2.81
N VAL A 253 -2.68 28.44 -1.65
CA VAL A 253 -1.24 28.20 -1.53
C VAL A 253 -1.00 26.92 -0.74
N LEU A 254 -0.11 26.09 -1.23
CA LEU A 254 0.35 24.89 -0.55
C LEU A 254 1.78 25.08 -0.07
N LEU A 255 2.03 24.74 1.19
CA LEU A 255 3.38 24.62 1.75
C LEU A 255 3.67 23.14 1.96
N PHE A 256 4.86 22.71 1.57
CA PHE A 256 5.43 21.45 2.03
C PHE A 256 6.70 21.74 2.82
N THR A 257 6.77 21.19 4.03
CA THR A 257 8.03 21.09 4.77
C THR A 257 8.32 19.63 5.13
N PRO A 258 9.60 19.18 5.12
CA PRO A 258 9.94 17.79 5.44
C PRO A 258 9.51 17.32 6.85
N HIS A 259 9.29 18.25 7.78
CA HIS A 259 8.87 17.93 9.15
C HIS A 259 7.35 17.97 9.34
N ASP A 260 6.70 19.03 8.86
CA ASP A 260 5.29 19.30 9.16
C ASP A 260 4.35 18.80 8.05
N GLY A 261 4.89 18.40 6.89
CA GLY A 261 4.12 17.86 5.77
C GLY A 261 3.46 18.93 4.92
N LEU A 262 2.33 18.56 4.30
CA LEU A 262 1.55 19.43 3.44
C LEU A 262 0.56 20.28 4.26
N GLU A 263 0.55 21.58 3.96
CA GLU A 263 -0.32 22.56 4.61
C GLU A 263 -0.95 23.49 3.57
N ALA A 264 -2.20 23.90 3.81
CA ALA A 264 -2.97 24.74 2.91
C ALA A 264 -3.22 26.11 3.54
N PHE A 265 -3.08 27.16 2.72
CA PHE A 265 -3.27 28.55 3.10
C PHE A 265 -4.14 29.25 2.06
N ALA A 266 -4.92 30.26 2.49
CA ALA A 266 -5.80 31.02 1.60
C ALA A 266 -5.10 32.22 0.94
N SER A 267 -3.84 32.50 1.30
CA SER A 267 -2.99 33.47 0.63
C SER A 267 -1.51 33.22 0.94
N PHE A 268 -0.63 33.77 0.10
CA PHE A 268 0.81 33.70 0.32
C PHE A 268 1.26 34.50 1.56
N LYS A 269 0.56 35.59 1.86
CA LYS A 269 0.75 36.38 3.08
C LYS A 269 0.46 35.55 4.34
N GLN A 270 -0.65 34.80 4.36
CA GLN A 270 -0.97 33.90 5.48
C GLN A 270 0.09 32.81 5.69
N LEU A 271 0.61 32.24 4.60
CA LEU A 271 1.74 31.30 4.67
C LEU A 271 2.97 31.96 5.30
N ASN A 272 3.34 33.16 4.84
CA ASN A 272 4.49 33.89 5.37
C ASN A 272 4.31 34.23 6.85
N ASP A 273 3.15 34.76 7.25
CA ASP A 273 2.84 35.11 8.63
C ASP A 273 2.90 33.87 9.55
N ALA A 274 2.39 32.72 9.08
CA ALA A 274 2.48 31.46 9.81
C ALA A 274 3.94 31.00 10.01
N LEU A 275 4.79 31.14 8.98
CA LEU A 275 6.21 30.83 9.09
C LEU A 275 6.95 31.78 10.04
N VAL A 276 6.67 33.08 9.98
CA VAL A 276 7.22 34.08 10.92
C VAL A 276 6.82 33.74 12.35
N GLN A 277 5.56 33.34 12.58
CA GLN A 277 5.09 32.93 13.89
C GLN A 277 5.80 31.66 14.40
N ARG A 278 5.99 30.64 13.56
CA ARG A 278 6.67 29.39 13.97
C ARG A 278 8.09 29.61 14.43
N VAL A 279 8.81 30.57 13.86
CA VAL A 279 10.19 30.90 14.27
C VAL A 279 10.26 31.37 15.72
N THR A 280 9.16 31.89 16.27
CA THR A 280 9.08 32.22 17.71
C THR A 280 9.09 30.98 18.61
N GLU A 281 8.78 29.80 18.07
CA GLU A 281 8.78 28.55 18.82
C GLU A 281 10.21 27.96 18.95
N PRO A 282 10.73 27.74 20.17
CA PRO A 282 12.08 27.23 20.37
C PRO A 282 12.33 25.87 19.70
N LYS A 283 11.30 25.02 19.65
CA LYS A 283 11.37 23.70 19.01
C LYS A 283 11.53 23.81 17.50
N TYR A 284 10.83 24.73 16.85
CA TYR A 284 10.94 24.95 15.41
C TYR A 284 12.29 25.56 15.06
N ARG A 285 12.75 26.53 15.86
CA ARG A 285 14.09 27.15 15.71
C ARG A 285 15.23 26.14 15.81
N GLY A 286 15.13 25.18 16.74
CA GLY A 286 16.11 24.10 16.86
C GLY A 286 16.18 23.19 15.61
N ARG A 287 15.09 23.08 14.84
CA ARG A 287 15.05 22.31 13.57
C ARG A 287 15.70 23.06 12.40
N LEU A 288 15.67 24.39 12.41
CA LEU A 288 16.35 25.23 11.40
C LEU A 288 17.89 25.16 11.51
N GLY A 289 18.41 24.66 12.65
CA GLY A 289 19.84 24.39 12.87
C GLY A 289 20.61 25.55 13.49
N ASP A 290 21.87 25.28 13.86
CA ASP A 290 22.75 26.19 14.64
C ASP A 290 23.15 27.51 13.95
N GLY A 291 22.77 27.70 12.68
CA GLY A 291 23.01 28.94 11.93
C GLY A 291 22.09 30.09 12.33
N VAL A 292 20.99 29.80 13.04
CA VAL A 292 20.16 30.82 13.68
C VAL A 292 20.72 31.06 15.08
N SER A 293 21.19 32.28 15.37
CA SER A 293 21.83 32.56 16.66
C SER A 293 20.94 32.12 17.81
N THR A 294 21.39 31.11 18.56
CA THR A 294 20.88 30.75 19.88
C THR A 294 21.42 31.77 20.89
N GLY A 295 21.10 33.05 20.66
CA GLY A 295 21.27 34.05 21.70
C GLY A 295 20.53 33.54 22.93
N GLN A 296 21.24 33.38 24.05
CA GLN A 296 20.59 33.21 25.33
C GLN A 296 19.52 34.29 25.42
N ALA A 297 18.27 33.91 25.69
CA ALA A 297 17.19 34.85 25.92
C ALA A 297 17.54 35.68 27.16
N SER A 298 18.37 36.69 26.99
CA SER A 298 18.48 37.80 27.91
C SER A 298 17.20 38.61 27.73
N PRO A 299 16.51 39.02 28.80
CA PRO A 299 15.21 39.69 28.73
C PRO A 299 15.23 41.08 28.06
N THR A 300 16.33 41.45 27.40
CA THR A 300 16.60 42.77 26.84
C THR A 300 16.94 42.77 25.35
N GLU A 301 17.11 41.62 24.69
CA GLU A 301 17.34 41.57 23.23
C GLU A 301 16.12 40.96 22.52
N PRO A 302 15.52 41.66 21.53
CA PRO A 302 14.40 41.13 20.76
C PRO A 302 14.82 39.88 19.99
N THR A 303 13.96 38.87 19.98
CA THR A 303 14.13 37.65 19.18
C THR A 303 14.47 38.03 17.73
N PRO A 304 15.55 37.49 17.13
CA PRO A 304 15.88 37.79 15.74
C PRO A 304 14.71 37.45 14.82
N ILE A 305 14.26 38.43 14.05
CA ILE A 305 13.14 38.29 13.09
C ILE A 305 13.73 37.69 11.81
N LEU A 306 13.52 36.39 11.60
CA LEU A 306 13.91 35.75 10.35
C LEU A 306 13.08 36.32 9.19
N GLN A 307 13.75 36.78 8.14
CA GLN A 307 13.13 37.22 6.90
C GLN A 307 13.07 36.06 5.92
N TRP A 308 11.85 35.65 5.56
CA TRP A 308 11.63 34.56 4.61
C TRP A 308 11.81 35.04 3.17
N GLN A 309 12.56 34.27 2.40
CA GLN A 309 12.89 34.50 1.00
C GLN A 309 12.38 33.33 0.15
N TYR A 310 11.70 33.69 -0.93
CA TYR A 310 11.03 32.75 -1.84
C TYR A 310 11.65 32.84 -3.22
N THR A 311 12.31 31.77 -3.65
CA THR A 311 12.98 31.71 -4.97
C THR A 311 12.15 30.86 -5.91
N LEU A 312 11.74 31.42 -7.05
CA LEU A 312 10.95 30.72 -8.07
C LEU A 312 11.72 29.50 -8.63
N MET A 313 10.99 28.42 -8.91
CA MET A 313 11.51 27.16 -9.42
C MET A 313 10.74 26.69 -10.64
N ASP A 314 11.44 26.44 -11.74
CA ASP A 314 10.85 25.96 -12.99
C ASP A 314 11.10 24.47 -13.23
N GLY A 315 10.31 23.87 -14.13
CA GLY A 315 10.48 22.50 -14.60
C GLY A 315 10.31 21.43 -13.51
N ASN A 316 11.18 20.41 -13.52
CA ASN A 316 11.19 19.33 -12.53
C ASN A 316 11.80 19.82 -11.21
N PHE A 317 11.02 20.63 -10.49
CA PHE A 317 11.46 21.30 -9.27
C PHE A 317 11.84 20.29 -8.17
N LEU A 318 11.22 19.11 -8.11
CA LEU A 318 11.58 18.07 -7.14
C LEU A 318 13.00 17.55 -7.37
N SER A 319 13.40 17.34 -8.63
CA SER A 319 14.77 16.97 -8.97
C SER A 319 15.76 18.08 -8.63
N LEU A 320 15.38 19.35 -8.83
CA LEU A 320 16.19 20.50 -8.43
C LEU A 320 16.34 20.61 -6.90
N LEU A 321 15.26 20.39 -6.14
CA LEU A 321 15.30 20.36 -4.68
C LEU A 321 16.19 19.23 -4.17
N LEU A 322 16.07 18.03 -4.76
CA LEU A 322 16.92 16.90 -4.42
C LEU A 322 18.39 17.21 -4.72
N ALA A 323 18.71 17.79 -5.88
CA ALA A 323 20.07 18.19 -6.20
C ALA A 323 20.63 19.19 -5.17
N ARG A 324 19.83 20.16 -4.73
CA ARG A 324 20.20 21.08 -3.64
C ARG A 324 20.42 20.35 -2.31
N GLN A 325 19.59 19.37 -1.96
CA GLN A 325 19.78 18.52 -0.78
C GLN A 325 21.09 17.71 -0.83
N VAL A 326 21.45 17.17 -2.00
CA VAL A 326 22.71 16.42 -2.19
C VAL A 326 23.92 17.34 -2.03
N VAL A 327 23.89 18.55 -2.62
CA VAL A 327 24.96 19.54 -2.43
C VAL A 327 25.06 19.97 -0.96
N ALA A 328 23.92 20.17 -0.30
CA ALA A 328 23.89 20.48 1.12
C ALA A 328 24.52 19.36 1.95
N GLN A 329 24.26 18.09 1.62
CA GLN A 329 24.84 16.94 2.30
C GLN A 329 26.37 16.94 2.20
N GLN A 330 26.92 17.27 1.04
CA GLN A 330 28.37 17.43 0.85
C GLN A 330 28.92 18.57 1.70
N SER A 331 28.21 19.71 1.79
CA SER A 331 28.64 20.84 2.62
C SER A 331 28.61 20.52 4.13
N VAL A 332 27.60 19.77 4.59
CA VAL A 332 27.49 19.32 5.99
C VAL A 332 28.62 18.33 6.31
N PHE A 333 28.97 17.44 5.38
CA PHE A 333 30.12 16.56 5.55
C PHE A 333 31.43 17.36 5.67
N ALA A 334 31.65 18.38 4.83
CA ALA A 334 32.84 19.24 4.96
C ALA A 334 32.90 19.95 6.32
N GLN A 335 31.77 20.42 6.85
CA GLN A 335 31.69 20.97 8.22
C GLN A 335 32.02 19.92 9.28
N ALA A 336 31.52 18.69 9.14
CA ALA A 336 31.84 17.58 10.04
C ALA A 336 33.34 17.28 10.05
N VAL A 337 34.00 17.32 8.90
CA VAL A 337 35.46 17.13 8.78
C VAL A 337 36.22 18.26 9.49
N GLN A 338 35.83 19.52 9.28
CA GLN A 338 36.45 20.67 9.96
C GLN A 338 36.31 20.55 11.48
N LEU A 339 35.11 20.20 11.97
CA LEU A 339 34.85 19.99 13.39
C LEU A 339 35.72 18.85 13.94
N ALA A 340 35.77 17.71 13.23
CA ALA A 340 36.54 16.55 13.64
C ALA A 340 38.04 16.84 13.73
N ARG A 341 38.59 17.61 12.78
CA ARG A 341 39.98 18.08 12.80
C ARG A 341 40.25 19.04 13.95
N SER A 342 39.32 19.96 14.24
CA SER A 342 39.46 20.91 15.35
C SER A 342 39.41 20.24 16.73
N GLN A 343 38.65 19.15 16.86
CA GLN A 343 38.46 18.43 18.12
C GLN A 343 39.31 17.16 18.22
N GLN A 344 40.10 16.83 17.19
CA GLN A 344 40.92 15.61 17.11
C GLN A 344 40.13 14.35 17.48
N MET A 345 38.96 14.18 16.84
CA MET A 345 38.03 13.10 17.16
C MET A 345 38.60 11.73 16.81
N ASP A 346 38.32 10.72 17.65
CA ASP A 346 38.54 9.32 17.28
C ASP A 346 37.59 8.86 16.15
N ALA A 347 37.88 7.69 15.57
CA ALA A 347 37.13 7.17 14.43
C ALA A 347 35.64 6.90 14.73
N VAL A 348 35.28 6.55 15.97
CA VAL A 348 33.88 6.27 16.37
C VAL A 348 33.12 7.58 16.54
N CYS A 349 33.69 8.53 17.27
CA CYS A 349 33.13 9.86 17.47
C CYS A 349 32.91 10.58 16.13
N PHE A 350 33.88 10.49 15.22
CA PHE A 350 33.74 11.10 13.90
C PHE A 350 32.60 10.49 13.08
N LYS A 351 32.48 9.15 13.03
CA LYS A 351 31.34 8.50 12.35
C LYS A 351 29.99 8.89 12.94
N GLN A 352 29.90 8.96 14.27
CA GLN A 352 28.69 9.40 14.95
C GLN A 352 28.38 10.87 14.61
N SER A 353 29.39 11.73 14.49
CA SER A 353 29.22 13.13 14.09
C SER A 353 28.67 13.28 12.66
N ILE A 354 29.12 12.45 11.71
CA ILE A 354 28.57 12.44 10.35
C ILE A 354 27.08 12.08 10.40
N ALA A 355 26.72 11.04 11.14
CA ALA A 355 25.32 10.61 11.28
C ALA A 355 24.46 11.66 12.02
N SER A 356 25.00 12.32 13.04
CA SER A 356 24.27 13.30 13.85
C SER A 356 24.11 14.66 13.16
N LEU A 357 25.06 15.08 12.32
CA LEU A 357 25.00 16.35 11.59
C LEU A 357 24.13 16.25 10.32
N LEU A 358 24.08 15.07 9.68
CA LEU A 358 23.23 14.86 8.50
C LEU A 358 21.73 14.72 8.83
N LYS A 359 21.39 13.98 9.89
CA LYS A 359 19.99 13.65 10.23
C LYS A 359 19.04 14.84 10.52
N PRO A 360 19.43 15.89 11.25
CA PRO A 360 18.50 16.98 11.59
C PRO A 360 18.35 18.01 10.45
N ARG A 361 19.29 18.08 9.50
CA ARG A 361 19.33 19.13 8.48
C ARG A 361 18.86 18.68 7.09
N ILE A 362 18.94 17.39 6.78
CA ILE A 362 18.63 16.87 5.44
C ILE A 362 17.91 15.53 5.54
N TYR A 363 16.68 15.51 5.03
CA TYR A 363 15.80 14.35 5.06
C TYR A 363 15.72 13.68 3.69
N PHE A 364 16.12 12.41 3.65
CA PHE A 364 16.08 11.55 2.47
C PHE A 364 15.20 10.31 2.70
N ASP A 365 14.20 10.44 3.56
CA ASP A 365 13.23 9.39 3.85
C ASP A 365 11.82 9.95 3.65
N ASN A 366 11.20 9.61 2.52
CA ASN A 366 9.86 10.05 2.17
C ASN A 366 8.78 9.39 3.05
N HIS A 367 9.07 8.21 3.61
CA HIS A 367 8.11 7.40 4.36
C HIS A 367 8.09 7.72 5.85
N TRP A 368 9.24 8.06 6.45
CA TRP A 368 9.34 8.36 7.88
C TRP A 368 8.25 9.33 8.38
N ARG A 369 7.99 10.38 7.60
CA ARG A 369 6.99 11.39 7.94
C ARG A 369 5.56 10.86 7.78
N LEU A 370 5.29 10.07 6.74
CA LEU A 370 3.99 9.43 6.57
C LEU A 370 3.70 8.45 7.70
N ASP A 371 4.70 7.68 8.16
CA ASP A 371 4.54 6.80 9.31
C ASP A 371 4.18 7.58 10.59
N GLY A 372 4.79 8.75 10.79
CA GLY A 372 4.45 9.68 11.87
C GLY A 372 3.03 10.25 11.72
N PHE A 373 2.68 10.70 10.52
CA PHE A 373 1.36 11.22 10.20
C PHE A 373 0.26 10.16 10.38
N ASP A 374 0.49 8.94 9.93
CA ASP A 374 -0.40 7.80 10.12
C ASP A 374 -0.55 7.45 11.61
N SER A 375 0.55 7.48 12.36
CA SER A 375 0.52 7.27 13.81
C SER A 375 -0.31 8.33 14.52
N ASP A 376 -0.14 9.61 14.16
CA ASP A 376 -0.92 10.72 14.71
C ASP A 376 -2.38 10.65 14.29
N LEU A 377 -2.66 10.28 13.03
CA LEU A 377 -3.99 10.06 12.52
C LEU A 377 -4.72 8.99 13.32
N VAL A 378 -4.08 7.83 13.51
CA VAL A 378 -4.59 6.75 14.35
C VAL A 378 -4.85 7.27 15.76
N GLN A 379 -3.87 7.89 16.42
CA GLN A 379 -4.05 8.34 17.81
C GLN A 379 -5.20 9.34 17.97
N ASN A 380 -5.35 10.27 17.02
CA ASN A 380 -6.36 11.32 17.09
C ASN A 380 -7.76 10.85 16.70
N GLN A 381 -7.87 9.95 15.72
CA GLN A 381 -9.15 9.48 15.18
C GLN A 381 -9.69 8.21 15.86
N MET A 382 -8.84 7.48 16.60
CA MET A 382 -9.29 6.26 17.27
C MET A 382 -10.26 6.57 18.45
N PRO A 383 -11.33 5.77 18.62
CA PRO A 383 -12.26 5.92 19.73
C PRO A 383 -11.61 5.79 21.11
N ASP A 384 -12.26 6.30 22.15
CA ASP A 384 -11.74 6.28 23.53
C ASP A 384 -11.45 4.86 24.03
N TRP A 385 -12.28 3.87 23.70
CA TRP A 385 -12.06 2.47 24.06
C TRP A 385 -10.75 1.91 23.47
N TRP A 386 -10.30 2.42 22.32
CA TRP A 386 -9.05 1.98 21.71
C TRP A 386 -7.85 2.55 22.48
N LYS A 387 -7.98 3.77 23.00
CA LYS A 387 -6.95 4.43 23.82
C LYS A 387 -6.76 3.75 25.18
N THR A 388 -7.79 3.09 25.72
CA THR A 388 -7.68 2.30 26.97
C THR A 388 -7.00 0.95 26.78
N MET A 389 -6.81 0.48 25.53
CA MET A 389 -6.14 -0.79 25.25
C MET A 389 -4.65 -0.76 25.64
N THR A 390 -4.19 -1.90 26.14
CA THR A 390 -2.76 -2.17 26.33
C THR A 390 -2.00 -2.12 25.01
N LEU A 391 -0.69 -1.89 25.04
CA LEU A 391 0.14 -1.84 23.83
C LEU A 391 0.02 -3.13 23.00
N THR A 392 -0.03 -4.30 23.65
CA THR A 392 -0.17 -5.60 22.99
C THR A 392 -1.53 -5.76 22.31
N GLN A 393 -2.60 -5.28 22.95
CA GLN A 393 -3.94 -5.26 22.34
C GLN A 393 -4.00 -4.31 21.14
N ARG A 394 -3.41 -3.11 21.23
CA ARG A 394 -3.33 -2.17 20.09
C ARG A 394 -2.55 -2.75 18.92
N GLN A 395 -1.43 -3.40 19.18
CA GLN A 395 -0.66 -4.11 18.15
C GLN A 395 -1.45 -5.25 17.50
N ALA A 396 -2.19 -6.02 18.31
CA ALA A 396 -3.06 -7.09 17.80
C ALA A 396 -4.20 -6.52 16.94
N TRP A 397 -4.85 -5.45 17.40
CA TRP A 397 -5.92 -4.77 16.68
C TRP A 397 -5.41 -4.21 15.34
N HIS A 398 -4.27 -3.52 15.35
CA HIS A 398 -3.64 -2.99 14.14
C HIS A 398 -3.31 -4.08 13.11
N ARG A 399 -2.77 -5.21 13.56
CA ARG A 399 -2.47 -6.33 12.67
C ARG A 399 -3.73 -6.87 11.98
N GLU A 400 -4.83 -6.98 12.71
CA GLU A 400 -6.09 -7.43 12.12
C GLU A 400 -6.73 -6.34 11.24
N ALA A 401 -6.62 -5.05 11.59
CA ALA A 401 -7.06 -3.94 10.76
C ALA A 401 -6.29 -3.85 9.43
N GLN A 402 -4.97 -4.05 9.45
CA GLN A 402 -4.14 -4.16 8.25
C GLN A 402 -4.59 -5.32 7.37
N ARG A 403 -4.77 -6.52 7.96
CA ARG A 403 -5.30 -7.69 7.23
C ARG A 403 -6.66 -7.42 6.60
N PHE A 404 -7.57 -6.77 7.33
CA PHE A 404 -8.87 -6.36 6.81
C PHE A 404 -8.71 -5.47 5.57
N GLY A 405 -7.91 -4.40 5.69
CA GLY A 405 -7.63 -3.46 4.59
C GLY A 405 -6.99 -4.13 3.37
N GLU A 406 -5.96 -4.96 3.59
CA GLU A 406 -5.30 -5.75 2.55
C GLU A 406 -6.28 -6.64 1.81
N GLN A 407 -7.18 -7.34 2.53
CA GLN A 407 -8.18 -8.18 1.86
C GLN A 407 -9.18 -7.36 1.05
N VAL A 408 -9.63 -6.19 1.54
CA VAL A 408 -10.49 -5.28 0.76
C VAL A 408 -9.80 -4.85 -0.53
N VAL A 409 -8.53 -4.45 -0.46
CA VAL A 409 -7.73 -4.07 -1.64
C VAL A 409 -7.56 -5.26 -2.58
N ASN A 410 -7.23 -6.45 -2.07
CA ASN A 410 -7.06 -7.66 -2.87
C ASN A 410 -8.35 -8.03 -3.62
N MET A 411 -9.51 -7.94 -2.96
CA MET A 411 -10.80 -8.20 -3.61
C MET A 411 -11.10 -7.18 -4.71
N ARG A 412 -10.85 -5.90 -4.47
CA ARG A 412 -11.02 -4.85 -5.49
C ARG A 412 -10.07 -5.05 -6.68
N LYS A 413 -8.81 -5.37 -6.42
CA LYS A 413 -7.80 -5.66 -7.43
C LYS A 413 -8.19 -6.88 -8.27
N ALA A 414 -8.51 -8.01 -7.62
CA ALA A 414 -8.96 -9.22 -8.32
C ALA A 414 -10.22 -8.96 -9.15
N SER A 415 -11.17 -8.17 -8.63
CA SER A 415 -12.38 -7.79 -9.37
C SER A 415 -12.04 -6.93 -10.59
N LYS A 416 -11.13 -5.96 -10.45
CA LYS A 416 -10.68 -5.10 -11.56
C LYS A 416 -9.90 -5.88 -12.61
N GLU A 417 -9.05 -6.82 -12.20
CA GLU A 417 -8.29 -7.68 -13.12
C GLU A 417 -9.21 -8.62 -13.89
N HIS A 418 -10.21 -9.20 -13.23
CA HIS A 418 -11.17 -10.11 -13.87
C HIS A 418 -12.15 -9.35 -14.77
N PHE A 419 -12.87 -8.35 -14.24
CA PHE A 419 -13.94 -7.66 -14.98
C PHE A 419 -13.46 -6.45 -15.80
N GLY A 420 -12.22 -5.99 -15.63
CA GLY A 420 -11.65 -4.88 -16.41
C GLY A 420 -11.28 -5.27 -17.83
N GLN A 421 -11.26 -6.57 -18.15
CA GLN A 421 -11.11 -7.07 -19.51
C GLN A 421 -12.46 -7.04 -20.22
N ALA A 422 -12.52 -6.50 -21.43
CA ALA A 422 -13.75 -6.52 -22.25
C ALA A 422 -14.28 -7.95 -22.45
N GLU A 423 -13.35 -8.91 -22.52
CA GLU A 423 -13.62 -10.35 -22.57
C GLU A 423 -14.15 -10.95 -21.27
N ASN A 424 -14.40 -10.20 -20.20
CA ASN A 424 -14.96 -10.73 -18.96
C ASN A 424 -16.00 -9.80 -18.33
N ASP A 425 -16.54 -8.84 -19.09
CA ASP A 425 -17.61 -7.97 -18.59
C ASP A 425 -18.81 -8.79 -18.10
N SER A 426 -19.17 -8.57 -16.84
CA SER A 426 -20.34 -9.13 -16.14
C SER A 426 -21.64 -9.08 -16.96
N ARG A 427 -21.82 -8.05 -17.80
CA ARG A 427 -23.03 -7.86 -18.62
C ARG A 427 -23.12 -8.82 -19.80
N THR A 428 -22.01 -9.46 -20.17
CA THR A 428 -21.92 -10.33 -21.35
C THR A 428 -22.17 -11.81 -21.04
N TYR A 429 -22.26 -12.20 -19.77
CA TYR A 429 -22.49 -13.61 -19.37
C TYR A 429 -23.79 -14.20 -19.93
N PRO A 430 -24.96 -13.53 -19.91
CA PRO A 430 -26.16 -14.05 -20.54
C PRO A 430 -26.00 -14.27 -22.06
N THR A 431 -25.36 -13.32 -22.74
CA THR A 431 -25.07 -13.41 -24.18
C THR A 431 -24.16 -14.59 -24.50
N ARG A 432 -23.13 -14.82 -23.68
CA ARG A 432 -22.21 -15.97 -23.85
C ARG A 432 -22.87 -17.31 -23.57
N PHE A 433 -23.74 -17.38 -22.57
CA PHE A 433 -24.54 -18.57 -22.33
C PHE A 433 -25.34 -18.93 -23.58
N ILE A 434 -26.02 -17.94 -24.17
CA ILE A 434 -26.79 -18.10 -25.40
C ILE A 434 -25.89 -18.56 -26.55
N ASP A 435 -24.74 -17.89 -26.77
CA ASP A 435 -23.79 -18.24 -27.83
C ASP A 435 -23.19 -19.65 -27.63
N GLN A 436 -22.96 -20.07 -26.39
CA GLN A 436 -22.46 -21.42 -26.09
C GLN A 436 -23.50 -22.49 -26.39
N GLN A 437 -24.77 -22.30 -25.98
CA GLN A 437 -25.84 -23.25 -26.31
C GLN A 437 -26.03 -23.35 -27.82
N LEU A 438 -25.94 -22.22 -28.52
CA LEU A 438 -26.00 -22.16 -29.97
C LEU A 438 -24.83 -22.90 -30.63
N ALA A 439 -23.60 -22.67 -30.18
CA ALA A 439 -22.42 -23.39 -30.68
C ALA A 439 -22.50 -24.91 -30.40
N GLN A 440 -23.00 -25.31 -29.23
CA GLN A 440 -23.23 -26.71 -28.89
C GLN A 440 -24.25 -27.37 -29.82
N LEU A 441 -25.33 -26.67 -30.16
CA LEU A 441 -26.31 -27.16 -31.14
C LEU A 441 -25.68 -27.33 -32.52
N LEU A 442 -25.00 -26.30 -33.03
CA LEU A 442 -24.40 -26.35 -34.38
C LEU A 442 -23.35 -27.47 -34.48
N ASN A 443 -22.53 -27.65 -33.44
CA ASN A 443 -21.57 -28.75 -33.36
C ASN A 443 -22.27 -30.12 -33.33
N ARG A 444 -23.35 -30.27 -32.55
CA ARG A 444 -24.14 -31.52 -32.48
C ARG A 444 -24.74 -31.87 -33.84
N LEU A 445 -25.16 -30.88 -34.61
CA LEU A 445 -25.73 -31.04 -35.95
C LEU A 445 -24.67 -31.08 -37.06
N SER A 446 -23.37 -31.00 -36.71
CA SER A 446 -22.25 -30.98 -37.66
C SER A 446 -22.34 -29.86 -38.71
N ILE A 447 -22.87 -28.69 -38.32
CA ILE A 447 -23.00 -27.52 -39.20
C ILE A 447 -21.76 -26.63 -39.05
N ALA A 448 -21.02 -26.44 -40.15
CA ALA A 448 -19.80 -25.62 -40.17
C ALA A 448 -20.07 -24.11 -40.34
N ALA A 449 -21.27 -23.72 -40.80
CA ALA A 449 -21.65 -22.33 -40.99
C ALA A 449 -21.80 -21.59 -39.66
N THR A 450 -21.42 -20.32 -39.62
CA THR A 450 -21.61 -19.50 -38.42
C THR A 450 -23.09 -19.12 -38.26
N ALA A 451 -23.57 -18.99 -37.02
CA ALA A 451 -24.97 -18.66 -36.75
C ALA A 451 -25.48 -17.33 -37.35
N GLN A 452 -24.55 -16.44 -37.74
CA GLN A 452 -24.89 -15.17 -38.39
C GLN A 452 -25.10 -15.33 -39.90
N GLN A 453 -24.52 -16.37 -40.49
CA GLN A 453 -24.66 -16.75 -41.90
C GLN A 453 -25.85 -17.67 -42.16
N ILE A 454 -26.39 -18.30 -41.11
CA ILE A 454 -27.58 -19.14 -41.21
C ILE A 454 -28.83 -18.24 -41.19
N ASN A 455 -29.60 -18.27 -42.27
CA ASN A 455 -30.85 -17.54 -42.38
C ASN A 455 -32.02 -18.45 -42.03
N ILE A 456 -32.90 -17.98 -41.16
CA ILE A 456 -34.12 -18.67 -40.72
C ILE A 456 -35.32 -17.94 -41.29
N SER A 457 -36.08 -18.65 -42.13
CA SER A 457 -37.39 -18.20 -42.62
C SER A 457 -38.48 -18.71 -41.68
N LEU A 458 -39.18 -17.79 -41.03
CA LEU A 458 -40.32 -18.05 -40.15
C LEU A 458 -41.61 -17.71 -40.88
N THR A 459 -42.45 -18.70 -41.16
CA THR A 459 -43.77 -18.47 -41.79
C THR A 459 -44.88 -18.63 -40.74
N TYR A 460 -45.69 -17.60 -40.57
CA TYR A 460 -46.80 -17.56 -39.61
C TYR A 460 -48.10 -17.16 -40.30
N ARG A 461 -49.25 -17.51 -39.70
CA ARG A 461 -50.58 -17.17 -40.22
C ARG A 461 -50.99 -15.79 -39.72
N THR A 462 -51.38 -14.92 -40.63
CA THR A 462 -51.83 -13.55 -40.32
C THR A 462 -53.34 -13.37 -40.48
N GLY A 463 -53.99 -14.26 -41.24
CA GLY A 463 -55.43 -14.21 -41.45
C GLY A 463 -55.93 -15.43 -42.24
N THR A 464 -57.18 -15.35 -42.67
CA THR A 464 -57.78 -16.27 -43.63
C THR A 464 -58.20 -15.47 -44.85
N GLU A 465 -57.64 -15.80 -46.00
CA GLU A 465 -58.04 -15.21 -47.27
C GLU A 465 -59.39 -15.82 -47.67
N VAL A 466 -60.46 -15.04 -47.51
CA VAL A 466 -61.80 -15.45 -47.95
C VAL A 466 -61.94 -15.06 -49.42
N LEU A 467 -61.78 -16.05 -50.30
CA LEU A 467 -62.17 -15.89 -51.69
C LEU A 467 -63.70 -15.79 -51.75
N GLU A 468 -64.25 -14.72 -52.35
CA GLU A 468 -65.70 -14.54 -52.58
C GLU A 468 -66.23 -15.50 -53.66
N ILE A 469 -65.93 -16.79 -53.54
CA ILE A 469 -66.37 -17.85 -54.43
C ILE A 469 -67.05 -18.93 -53.57
N PRO A 470 -68.37 -19.15 -53.72
CA PRO A 470 -69.08 -20.19 -52.97
C PRO A 470 -68.44 -21.58 -53.19
N GLY A 471 -67.90 -22.18 -52.12
CA GLY A 471 -67.25 -23.49 -52.15
C GLY A 471 -65.74 -23.49 -52.35
N ALA A 472 -65.08 -22.33 -52.46
CA ALA A 472 -63.62 -22.26 -52.54
C ALA A 472 -62.94 -22.57 -51.19
N PRO A 473 -61.80 -23.29 -51.20
CA PRO A 473 -61.04 -23.57 -49.98
C PRO A 473 -60.51 -22.26 -49.40
N VAL A 474 -60.71 -22.06 -48.09
CA VAL A 474 -60.14 -20.94 -47.34
C VAL A 474 -58.63 -21.17 -47.26
N LEU A 475 -57.85 -20.32 -47.94
CA LEU A 475 -56.40 -20.33 -47.86
C LEU A 475 -55.97 -19.47 -46.67
N PRO A 476 -55.12 -19.98 -45.76
CA PRO A 476 -54.56 -19.15 -44.70
C PRO A 476 -53.64 -18.10 -45.32
N GLU A 477 -53.87 -16.84 -44.98
CA GLU A 477 -52.94 -15.77 -45.31
C GLU A 477 -51.70 -15.94 -44.43
N THR A 478 -50.53 -15.96 -45.05
CA THR A 478 -49.26 -16.20 -44.36
C THR A 478 -48.26 -15.11 -44.67
N GLU A 479 -47.57 -14.65 -43.65
CA GLU A 479 -46.38 -13.81 -43.79
C GLU A 479 -45.13 -14.65 -43.50
N THR A 480 -44.02 -14.29 -44.16
CA THR A 480 -42.72 -14.90 -43.91
C THR A 480 -41.70 -13.83 -43.55
N GLU A 481 -41.07 -14.00 -42.41
CA GLU A 481 -40.00 -13.13 -41.90
C GLU A 481 -38.67 -13.89 -41.96
N ASN A 482 -37.62 -13.24 -42.45
CA ASN A 482 -36.27 -13.81 -42.55
C ASN A 482 -35.36 -13.15 -41.53
N VAL A 483 -34.73 -13.95 -40.67
CA VAL A 483 -33.81 -13.49 -39.62
C VAL A 483 -32.61 -14.41 -39.52
N SER A 484 -31.45 -13.88 -39.11
CA SER A 484 -30.31 -14.76 -38.81
C SER A 484 -30.61 -15.63 -37.58
N LEU A 485 -30.04 -16.85 -37.55
CA LEU A 485 -30.17 -17.74 -36.39
C LEU A 485 -29.67 -17.08 -35.11
N ARG A 486 -28.57 -16.31 -35.19
CA ARG A 486 -28.07 -15.50 -34.08
C ARG A 486 -29.12 -14.49 -33.60
N GLN A 487 -29.73 -13.73 -34.50
CA GLN A 487 -30.72 -12.72 -34.12
C GLN A 487 -31.99 -13.33 -33.52
N LEU A 488 -32.45 -14.46 -34.07
CA LEU A 488 -33.58 -15.24 -33.54
C LEU A 488 -33.32 -15.65 -32.09
N VAL A 489 -32.13 -16.18 -31.84
CA VAL A 489 -31.75 -16.74 -30.55
C VAL A 489 -31.42 -15.65 -29.52
N HIS A 490 -31.00 -14.44 -29.90
CA HIS A 490 -30.76 -13.33 -28.97
C HIS A 490 -31.99 -12.45 -28.68
N THR A 491 -33.05 -12.53 -29.47
CA THR A 491 -34.22 -11.65 -29.36
C THR A 491 -35.44 -12.38 -28.82
N GLN A 492 -35.92 -12.03 -27.62
CA GLN A 492 -37.05 -12.72 -26.97
C GLN A 492 -38.31 -12.74 -27.84
N ALA A 493 -38.66 -11.63 -28.50
CA ALA A 493 -39.83 -11.56 -29.39
C ALA A 493 -39.73 -12.55 -30.57
N LEU A 494 -38.53 -12.74 -31.14
CA LEU A 494 -38.31 -13.69 -32.23
C LEU A 494 -38.36 -15.14 -31.75
N ARG A 495 -37.90 -15.43 -30.51
CA ARG A 495 -38.04 -16.77 -29.90
C ARG A 495 -39.51 -17.16 -29.76
N THR A 496 -40.37 -16.25 -29.33
CA THR A 496 -41.82 -16.49 -29.24
C THR A 496 -42.40 -16.76 -30.63
N LYS A 497 -42.14 -15.89 -31.61
CA LYS A 497 -42.57 -16.09 -33.00
C LYS A 497 -42.12 -17.42 -33.60
N ALA A 498 -40.89 -17.85 -33.30
CA ALA A 498 -40.34 -19.11 -33.83
C ALA A 498 -41.07 -20.35 -33.31
N LYS A 499 -41.56 -20.33 -32.06
CA LYS A 499 -42.39 -21.41 -31.50
C LYS A 499 -43.73 -21.51 -32.21
N ASP A 500 -44.35 -20.36 -32.48
CA ASP A 500 -45.69 -20.24 -33.07
C ASP A 500 -45.68 -20.36 -34.61
N ALA A 501 -44.51 -20.30 -35.25
CA ALA A 501 -44.37 -20.41 -36.70
C ALA A 501 -44.95 -21.73 -37.23
N VAL A 502 -45.73 -21.68 -38.32
CA VAL A 502 -46.28 -22.86 -38.98
C VAL A 502 -45.19 -23.64 -39.72
N LEU A 503 -44.25 -22.92 -40.32
CA LEU A 503 -43.11 -23.48 -41.02
C LEU A 503 -41.83 -22.73 -40.63
N LEU A 504 -40.75 -23.47 -40.41
CA LEU A 504 -39.41 -22.94 -40.19
C LEU A 504 -38.47 -23.60 -41.18
N ARG A 505 -37.74 -22.79 -41.95
CA ARG A 505 -36.68 -23.27 -42.87
C ARG A 505 -35.36 -22.59 -42.55
N ALA A 506 -34.29 -23.37 -42.51
CA ALA A 506 -32.94 -22.87 -42.33
C ALA A 506 -32.13 -23.07 -43.61
N VAL A 507 -31.40 -22.05 -44.04
CA VAL A 507 -30.46 -22.09 -45.17
C VAL A 507 -29.12 -21.51 -44.75
N ASP A 508 -28.04 -22.00 -45.36
CA ASP A 508 -26.70 -21.40 -45.22
C ASP A 508 -26.55 -20.12 -46.07
N ALA A 509 -25.32 -19.58 -46.13
CA ALA A 509 -25.02 -18.34 -46.86
C ALA A 509 -25.23 -18.50 -48.38
N GLU A 510 -25.09 -19.73 -48.89
CA GLU A 510 -25.23 -20.11 -50.28
C GLU A 510 -26.69 -20.47 -50.64
N GLY A 511 -27.61 -20.44 -49.66
CA GLY A 511 -29.01 -20.77 -49.83
C GLY A 511 -29.32 -22.27 -49.83
N VAL A 512 -28.35 -23.11 -49.43
CA VAL A 512 -28.53 -24.56 -49.33
C VAL A 512 -29.32 -24.88 -48.06
N PRO A 513 -30.39 -25.71 -48.15
CA PRO A 513 -31.21 -26.04 -47.00
C PRO A 513 -30.47 -26.91 -45.98
N LEU A 514 -30.48 -26.45 -44.72
CA LEU A 514 -29.91 -27.16 -43.58
C LEU A 514 -30.96 -28.08 -42.96
N ALA A 515 -31.15 -29.26 -43.55
CA ALA A 515 -32.22 -30.19 -43.18
C ALA A 515 -32.19 -30.62 -41.69
N HIS A 516 -31.02 -30.63 -41.05
CA HIS A 516 -30.86 -31.01 -39.64
C HIS A 516 -31.20 -29.87 -38.65
N LEU A 517 -31.30 -28.63 -39.11
CA LEU A 517 -31.72 -27.48 -38.32
C LEU A 517 -33.19 -27.17 -38.61
N ASP A 518 -34.06 -28.09 -38.19
CA ASP A 518 -35.50 -28.00 -38.41
C ASP A 518 -36.24 -27.27 -37.27
N LYS A 519 -37.57 -27.17 -37.38
CA LYS A 519 -38.41 -26.53 -36.36
C LYS A 519 -38.22 -27.18 -34.98
N GLN A 520 -38.04 -28.50 -34.91
CA GLN A 520 -37.88 -29.20 -33.65
C GLN A 520 -36.56 -28.81 -32.97
N ALA A 521 -35.45 -28.83 -33.70
CA ALA A 521 -34.13 -28.44 -33.18
C ALA A 521 -34.13 -26.99 -32.65
N VAL A 522 -34.73 -26.05 -33.38
CA VAL A 522 -34.82 -24.64 -32.94
C VAL A 522 -35.73 -24.50 -31.71
N THR A 523 -36.85 -25.23 -31.66
CA THR A 523 -37.76 -25.20 -30.51
C THR A 523 -37.10 -25.78 -29.25
N GLU A 524 -36.36 -26.88 -29.38
CA GLU A 524 -35.58 -27.49 -28.30
C GLU A 524 -34.52 -26.51 -27.77
N LEU A 525 -33.78 -25.83 -28.66
CA LEU A 525 -32.81 -24.79 -28.26
C LEU A 525 -33.48 -23.66 -27.47
N ILE A 526 -34.61 -23.14 -27.95
CA ILE A 526 -35.33 -22.07 -27.24
C ILE A 526 -35.81 -22.57 -25.87
N ALA A 527 -36.30 -23.80 -25.77
CA ALA A 527 -36.71 -24.39 -24.51
C ALA A 527 -35.55 -24.49 -23.51
N THR A 528 -34.35 -24.87 -23.97
CA THR A 528 -33.13 -24.88 -23.14
C THR A 528 -32.74 -23.47 -22.67
N LEU A 529 -32.83 -22.47 -23.55
CA LEU A 529 -32.48 -21.08 -23.24
C LEU A 529 -33.43 -20.42 -22.24
N GLU A 530 -34.70 -20.82 -22.25
CA GLU A 530 -35.72 -20.30 -21.34
C GLU A 530 -35.80 -21.06 -20.02
N ASP A 531 -35.24 -22.27 -19.93
CA ASP A 531 -35.18 -23.01 -18.67
C ASP A 531 -34.13 -22.39 -17.74
N PRO A 532 -34.56 -21.82 -16.59
CA PRO A 532 -33.68 -21.08 -15.69
C PRO A 532 -32.57 -21.95 -15.07
N ARG A 533 -32.73 -23.29 -15.08
CA ARG A 533 -31.72 -24.21 -14.53
C ARG A 533 -30.41 -24.16 -15.30
N TYR A 534 -30.46 -24.15 -16.63
CA TYR A 534 -29.23 -24.15 -17.46
C TYR A 534 -28.45 -22.85 -17.32
N LEU A 535 -29.14 -21.71 -17.26
CA LEU A 535 -28.48 -20.44 -16.99
C LEU A 535 -27.89 -20.41 -15.57
N SER A 536 -28.63 -20.93 -14.58
CA SER A 536 -28.12 -21.04 -13.20
C SER A 536 -26.86 -21.89 -13.12
N ASP A 537 -26.85 -23.07 -13.75
CA ASP A 537 -25.69 -23.97 -13.75
C ASP A 537 -24.49 -23.33 -14.45
N TYR A 538 -24.72 -22.62 -15.55
CA TYR A 538 -23.69 -21.86 -16.25
C TYR A 538 -23.10 -20.74 -15.37
N LEU A 539 -23.94 -19.94 -14.73
CA LEU A 539 -23.48 -18.88 -13.83
C LEU A 539 -22.77 -19.47 -12.61
N ASP A 540 -23.20 -20.62 -12.10
CA ASP A 540 -22.54 -21.29 -10.99
C ASP A 540 -21.13 -21.77 -11.37
N LEU A 541 -20.98 -22.36 -12.55
CA LEU A 541 -19.69 -22.79 -13.09
C LEU A 541 -18.72 -21.62 -13.26
N HIS A 542 -19.20 -20.49 -13.80
CA HIS A 542 -18.32 -19.38 -14.17
C HIS A 542 -18.15 -18.31 -13.09
N LEU A 543 -19.12 -18.14 -12.19
CA LEU A 543 -19.13 -17.08 -11.17
C LEU A 543 -19.11 -17.60 -9.73
N LYS A 544 -19.47 -18.86 -9.44
CA LYS A 544 -19.38 -19.42 -8.08
C LYS A 544 -18.20 -20.36 -7.87
N THR A 545 -17.80 -21.14 -8.87
CA THR A 545 -16.75 -22.17 -8.74
C THR A 545 -15.46 -21.84 -9.46
N SER A 546 -15.45 -20.78 -10.28
CA SER A 546 -14.26 -20.30 -11.00
C SER A 546 -13.11 -19.93 -10.07
N VAL A 547 -11.89 -19.88 -10.63
CA VAL A 547 -10.68 -19.50 -9.89
C VAL A 547 -10.84 -18.13 -9.23
N TYR A 548 -11.40 -17.16 -9.96
CA TYR A 548 -11.76 -15.84 -9.46
C TYR A 548 -12.69 -15.94 -8.24
N ALA A 549 -13.79 -16.71 -8.35
CA ALA A 549 -14.75 -16.85 -7.26
C ALA A 549 -14.14 -17.53 -6.02
N GLN A 550 -13.25 -18.51 -6.20
CA GLN A 550 -12.55 -19.15 -5.10
C GLN A 550 -11.58 -18.19 -4.41
N GLN A 551 -10.86 -17.36 -5.18
CA GLN A 551 -10.00 -16.32 -4.63
C GLN A 551 -10.81 -15.31 -3.84
N LEU A 552 -11.94 -14.83 -4.39
CA LEU A 552 -12.83 -13.89 -3.72
C LEU A 552 -13.35 -14.46 -2.39
N LYS A 553 -13.83 -15.71 -2.38
CA LYS A 553 -14.28 -16.40 -1.16
C LYS A 553 -13.19 -16.52 -0.10
N ARG A 554 -11.93 -16.76 -0.50
CA ARG A 554 -10.80 -16.83 0.44
C ARG A 554 -10.49 -15.47 1.04
N SER A 555 -10.47 -14.41 0.23
CA SER A 555 -10.24 -13.05 0.70
C SER A 555 -11.38 -12.53 1.56
N GLU A 556 -12.63 -12.78 1.19
CA GLU A 556 -13.81 -12.45 1.97
C GLU A 556 -13.80 -13.16 3.32
N LYS A 557 -13.50 -14.47 3.35
CA LYS A 557 -13.35 -15.22 4.60
C LYS A 557 -12.28 -14.59 5.51
N ALA A 558 -11.12 -14.26 4.96
CA ALA A 558 -10.04 -13.65 5.72
C ALA A 558 -10.40 -12.24 6.23
N MET A 559 -11.12 -11.45 5.42
CA MET A 559 -11.64 -10.13 5.79
C MET A 559 -12.62 -10.24 6.97
N LEU A 560 -13.63 -11.11 6.88
CA LEU A 560 -14.63 -11.30 7.93
C LEU A 560 -14.00 -11.83 9.23
N GLN A 561 -13.01 -12.72 9.13
CA GLN A 561 -12.25 -13.19 10.30
C GLN A 561 -11.48 -12.05 10.97
N ALA A 562 -10.84 -11.17 10.20
CA ALA A 562 -10.14 -10.00 10.73
C ALA A 562 -11.11 -9.03 11.42
N GLN A 563 -12.25 -8.73 10.78
CA GLN A 563 -13.31 -7.89 11.33
C GLN A 563 -13.83 -8.44 12.68
N MET A 564 -14.11 -9.75 12.76
CA MET A 564 -14.55 -10.39 14.00
C MET A 564 -13.48 -10.35 15.09
N LYS A 565 -12.20 -10.51 14.76
CA LYS A 565 -11.10 -10.43 15.74
C LYS A 565 -10.90 -9.01 16.26
N MET A 566 -11.01 -8.00 15.40
CA MET A 566 -11.00 -6.60 15.80
C MET A 566 -12.15 -6.32 16.77
N ALA A 567 -13.36 -6.77 16.44
CA ALA A 567 -14.54 -6.59 17.28
C ALA A 567 -14.44 -7.32 18.63
N LEU A 568 -13.77 -8.49 18.68
CA LEU A 568 -13.49 -9.17 19.95
C LEU A 568 -12.63 -8.32 20.88
N LEU A 569 -11.57 -7.70 20.35
CA LEU A 569 -10.70 -6.79 21.13
C LEU A 569 -11.47 -5.55 21.58
N GLU A 570 -12.34 -5.01 20.74
CA GLU A 570 -13.21 -3.89 21.11
C GLU A 570 -14.13 -4.22 22.30
N ILE A 571 -14.87 -5.34 22.24
CA ILE A 571 -15.78 -5.72 23.33
C ILE A 571 -15.06 -6.13 24.62
N GLU A 572 -13.75 -6.41 24.57
CA GLU A 572 -12.94 -6.59 25.79
C GLU A 572 -12.81 -5.30 26.60
N GLN A 573 -12.88 -4.14 25.95
CA GLN A 573 -12.81 -2.80 26.57
C GLN A 573 -14.18 -2.27 27.00
N GLN A 574 -15.26 -2.91 26.55
CA GLN A 574 -16.63 -2.51 26.84
C GLN A 574 -17.26 -3.41 27.92
N ALA A 575 -18.42 -3.00 28.45
CA ALA A 575 -19.19 -3.77 29.43
C ALA A 575 -19.91 -4.99 28.80
N PHE A 576 -19.18 -5.84 28.07
CA PHE A 576 -19.71 -7.05 27.45
C PHE A 576 -19.63 -8.25 28.41
N ALA A 577 -20.62 -9.16 28.33
CA ALA A 577 -20.70 -10.31 29.22
C ALA A 577 -19.45 -11.23 29.10
N PRO A 578 -18.75 -11.55 30.21
CA PRO A 578 -17.53 -12.37 30.18
C PRO A 578 -17.73 -13.74 29.50
N ALA A 579 -18.86 -14.41 29.77
CA ALA A 579 -19.20 -15.69 29.14
C ALA A 579 -19.30 -15.58 27.62
N GLY A 580 -19.96 -14.53 27.12
CA GLY A 580 -20.10 -14.28 25.68
C GLY A 580 -18.74 -14.07 24.99
N ARG A 581 -17.82 -13.34 25.63
CA ARG A 581 -16.45 -13.14 25.11
C ARG A 581 -15.71 -14.46 24.93
N GLU A 582 -15.77 -15.34 25.92
CA GLU A 582 -15.15 -16.66 25.84
C GLU A 582 -15.78 -17.54 24.76
N TRP A 583 -17.10 -17.47 24.56
CA TRP A 583 -17.77 -18.20 23.48
C TRP A 583 -17.32 -17.71 22.10
N ILE A 584 -17.25 -16.39 21.89
CA ILE A 584 -16.76 -15.78 20.66
C ILE A 584 -15.31 -16.20 20.40
N LYS A 585 -14.45 -16.12 21.42
CA LYS A 585 -13.05 -16.52 21.34
C LYS A 585 -12.89 -17.99 20.96
N ALA A 586 -13.66 -18.89 21.58
CA ALA A 586 -13.65 -20.31 21.24
C ALA A 586 -14.05 -20.56 19.78
N VAL A 587 -15.05 -19.82 19.26
CA VAL A 587 -15.48 -19.91 17.86
C VAL A 587 -14.42 -19.35 16.91
N LEU A 588 -13.76 -18.25 17.25
CA LEU A 588 -12.73 -17.65 16.41
C LEU A 588 -11.43 -18.46 16.38
N ASP A 589 -11.05 -19.08 17.51
CA ASP A 589 -9.89 -19.97 17.60
C ASP A 589 -10.11 -21.27 16.81
N SER A 590 -11.32 -21.83 16.84
CA SER A 590 -11.71 -23.00 16.04
C SER A 590 -13.14 -22.86 15.48
N PRO A 591 -13.28 -22.39 14.23
CA PRO A 591 -14.58 -22.22 13.59
C PRO A 591 -15.32 -23.54 13.37
N ALA A 592 -14.61 -24.64 13.17
CA ALA A 592 -15.21 -25.97 13.08
C ALA A 592 -15.67 -26.44 14.47
N PRO A 593 -16.84 -27.11 14.60
CA PRO A 593 -17.25 -27.72 15.86
C PRO A 593 -16.22 -28.74 16.37
N GLN A 594 -15.60 -29.47 15.44
CA GLN A 594 -14.52 -30.42 15.68
C GLN A 594 -13.25 -29.64 16.04
N GLY A 595 -12.85 -29.68 17.32
CA GLY A 595 -11.68 -28.95 17.84
C GLY A 595 -12.00 -27.66 18.60
N ARG A 596 -13.29 -27.27 18.68
CA ARG A 596 -13.71 -26.15 19.52
C ARG A 596 -13.61 -26.52 21.01
N ARG A 597 -13.03 -25.63 21.81
CA ARG A 597 -12.92 -25.81 23.27
C ARG A 597 -14.31 -25.86 23.91
N THR A 598 -14.48 -26.72 24.91
CA THR A 598 -15.68 -26.73 25.75
C THR A 598 -15.56 -25.66 26.83
N MET A 599 -16.68 -25.00 27.14
CA MET A 599 -16.74 -23.95 28.15
C MET A 599 -17.59 -24.45 29.32
N ALA A 600 -16.99 -24.58 30.50
CA ALA A 600 -17.65 -25.15 31.68
C ALA A 600 -18.31 -26.54 31.41
N GLY A 601 -17.68 -27.37 30.57
CA GLY A 601 -18.19 -28.69 30.19
C GLY A 601 -19.23 -28.67 29.05
N GLU A 602 -19.66 -27.49 28.59
CA GLU A 602 -20.64 -27.34 27.52
C GLU A 602 -19.95 -27.12 26.17
N SER A 603 -20.46 -27.78 25.11
CA SER A 603 -20.02 -27.50 23.75
C SER A 603 -20.66 -26.22 23.24
N ILE A 604 -19.87 -25.34 22.65
CA ILE A 604 -20.39 -24.10 22.02
C ILE A 604 -20.86 -24.43 20.61
N GLU A 605 -22.06 -23.99 20.25
CA GLU A 605 -22.69 -24.17 18.96
C GLU A 605 -22.84 -22.80 18.25
N VAL A 606 -22.77 -22.81 16.92
CA VAL A 606 -23.03 -21.63 16.08
C VAL A 606 -24.15 -21.98 15.11
N ARG A 607 -25.18 -21.15 15.03
CA ARG A 607 -26.32 -21.32 14.11
C ARG A 607 -26.46 -20.10 13.22
N PHE A 608 -26.87 -20.30 11.97
CA PHE A 608 -27.35 -19.19 11.15
C PHE A 608 -28.69 -18.70 11.69
N PHE A 609 -28.84 -17.39 11.81
CA PHE A 609 -30.14 -16.81 12.06
C PHE A 609 -31.03 -17.03 10.83
N SER A 610 -32.26 -17.47 11.03
CA SER A 610 -33.17 -17.77 9.92
C SER A 610 -34.53 -17.12 10.15
N VAL A 611 -35.10 -16.52 9.10
CA VAL A 611 -36.45 -15.93 9.10
C VAL A 611 -37.24 -16.64 8.00
N ASN A 612 -38.42 -17.19 8.31
CA ASN A 612 -39.26 -17.90 7.34
C ASN A 612 -38.49 -18.96 6.52
N GLN A 613 -37.63 -19.75 7.20
CA GLN A 613 -36.75 -20.77 6.60
C GLN A 613 -35.60 -20.24 5.72
N PHE A 614 -35.46 -18.91 5.56
CA PHE A 614 -34.31 -18.30 4.89
C PHE A 614 -33.16 -18.09 5.86
N LYS A 615 -32.01 -18.68 5.54
CA LYS A 615 -30.77 -18.50 6.29
C LYS A 615 -30.16 -17.13 5.94
N MET A 616 -29.89 -16.33 6.95
CA MET A 616 -29.21 -15.04 6.80
C MET A 616 -27.71 -15.28 6.80
N THR A 617 -27.05 -15.12 5.65
CA THR A 617 -25.65 -15.54 5.46
C THR A 617 -24.67 -14.80 6.37
N ASN A 618 -24.95 -13.54 6.71
CA ASN A 618 -24.08 -12.71 7.56
C ASN A 618 -24.61 -12.53 8.99
N VAL A 619 -25.56 -13.37 9.43
CA VAL A 619 -26.12 -13.29 10.78
C VAL A 619 -26.06 -14.64 11.47
N MET A 620 -25.32 -14.72 12.57
CA MET A 620 -25.08 -15.94 13.32
C MET A 620 -25.43 -15.77 14.79
N LEU A 621 -25.86 -16.87 15.41
CA LEU A 621 -26.11 -16.99 16.84
C LEU A 621 -25.05 -17.91 17.45
N ILE A 622 -24.47 -17.51 18.58
CA ILE A 622 -23.47 -18.29 19.32
C ILE A 622 -23.99 -18.52 20.74
N ALA A 623 -24.11 -19.78 21.14
CA ALA A 623 -24.53 -20.17 22.49
C ALA A 623 -24.07 -21.60 22.80
N PRO A 624 -24.11 -22.04 24.07
CA PRO A 624 -23.94 -23.45 24.41
C PRO A 624 -25.01 -24.32 23.74
N ALA A 625 -24.62 -25.54 23.36
CA ALA A 625 -25.51 -26.49 22.71
C ALA A 625 -26.77 -26.73 23.56
N GLY A 626 -27.94 -26.67 22.91
CA GLY A 626 -29.24 -26.83 23.58
C GLY A 626 -29.76 -25.62 24.36
N LYS A 627 -29.03 -24.50 24.42
CA LYS A 627 -29.43 -23.31 25.20
C LYS A 627 -29.99 -22.12 24.40
N PHE A 628 -30.07 -22.20 23.07
CA PHE A 628 -30.52 -21.07 22.23
C PHE A 628 -31.90 -20.50 22.60
N GLU A 629 -32.86 -21.33 23.03
CA GLU A 629 -34.24 -20.89 23.27
C GLU A 629 -34.43 -20.18 24.63
N LYS A 630 -33.73 -20.66 25.67
CA LYS A 630 -33.99 -20.27 27.07
C LYS A 630 -32.77 -19.68 27.78
N GLY A 631 -31.60 -19.74 27.17
CA GLY A 631 -30.35 -19.26 27.73
C GLY A 631 -29.82 -18.02 27.02
N PRO A 632 -28.79 -17.40 27.60
CA PRO A 632 -28.11 -16.28 26.96
C PRO A 632 -27.43 -16.71 25.67
N LEU A 633 -27.31 -15.75 24.75
CA LEU A 633 -26.74 -15.95 23.43
C LEU A 633 -26.03 -14.69 22.94
N VAL A 634 -25.08 -14.89 22.04
CA VAL A 634 -24.43 -13.81 21.29
C VAL A 634 -24.99 -13.79 19.88
N LEU A 635 -25.42 -12.62 19.42
CA LEU A 635 -25.75 -12.35 18.03
C LEU A 635 -24.51 -11.75 17.35
N CYS A 636 -24.09 -12.36 16.24
CA CYS A 636 -23.04 -11.88 15.36
C CYS A 636 -23.68 -11.34 14.06
N THR A 637 -23.43 -10.09 13.72
CA THR A 637 -23.94 -9.42 12.51
C THR A 637 -22.77 -8.83 11.72
N LEU A 638 -22.37 -9.50 10.66
CA LEU A 638 -21.27 -9.03 9.80
C LEU A 638 -21.80 -7.98 8.83
N ASP A 639 -21.07 -6.88 8.68
CA ASP A 639 -21.44 -5.76 7.80
C ASP A 639 -22.79 -5.08 8.15
N ALA A 640 -23.16 -5.11 9.43
CA ALA A 640 -24.29 -4.33 9.92
C ALA A 640 -24.01 -2.82 9.78
N SER A 641 -25.05 -2.05 9.47
CA SER A 641 -24.94 -0.60 9.20
C SER A 641 -24.49 0.23 10.40
N ASP A 642 -24.67 -0.29 11.61
CA ASP A 642 -24.25 0.33 12.88
C ASP A 642 -22.80 0.00 13.26
N GLY A 643 -22.11 -0.85 12.48
CA GLY A 643 -20.72 -1.24 12.71
C GLY A 643 -20.51 -2.20 13.88
N VAL A 644 -21.55 -2.60 14.61
CA VAL A 644 -21.42 -3.50 15.77
C VAL A 644 -21.49 -4.95 15.29
N VAL A 645 -20.43 -5.72 15.55
CA VAL A 645 -20.35 -7.13 15.13
C VAL A 645 -21.01 -8.06 16.14
N PHE A 646 -20.73 -7.90 17.44
CA PHE A 646 -21.21 -8.79 18.49
C PHE A 646 -22.17 -8.09 19.44
N ARG A 647 -23.31 -8.73 19.73
CA ARG A 647 -24.31 -8.27 20.71
C ARG A 647 -24.65 -9.38 21.67
N TRP A 648 -24.79 -9.05 22.95
CA TRP A 648 -25.19 -9.98 23.99
C TRP A 648 -26.69 -9.89 24.26
N PHE A 649 -27.36 -11.03 24.34
CA PHE A 649 -28.76 -11.12 24.73
C PHE A 649 -28.95 -12.19 25.81
N ASN A 650 -29.82 -11.92 26.78
CA ASN A 650 -30.09 -12.83 27.88
C ASN A 650 -30.97 -14.02 27.47
N SER A 651 -31.71 -13.92 26.35
CA SER A 651 -32.53 -14.98 25.79
C SER A 651 -32.93 -14.65 24.35
N MET A 652 -33.45 -15.66 23.62
CA MET A 652 -34.06 -15.46 22.31
C MET A 652 -35.23 -14.47 22.37
N TYR A 653 -36.02 -14.51 23.45
CA TYR A 653 -37.13 -13.57 23.66
C TYR A 653 -36.65 -12.11 23.75
N HIS A 654 -35.53 -11.86 24.45
CA HIS A 654 -34.96 -10.51 24.53
C HIS A 654 -34.46 -10.03 23.16
N LEU A 655 -33.82 -10.91 22.39
CA LEU A 655 -33.39 -10.62 21.02
C LEU A 655 -34.56 -10.26 20.11
N THR A 656 -35.66 -11.04 20.15
CA THR A 656 -36.80 -10.84 19.27
C THR A 656 -37.55 -9.54 19.58
N THR A 657 -37.82 -9.27 20.86
CA THR A 657 -38.61 -8.10 21.29
C THR A 657 -37.81 -6.80 21.32
N SER A 658 -36.50 -6.85 21.59
CA SER A 658 -35.70 -5.65 21.80
C SER A 658 -34.86 -5.23 20.60
N PHE A 659 -34.63 -6.11 19.62
CA PHE A 659 -33.68 -5.82 18.53
C PHE A 659 -34.20 -6.16 17.13
N LEU A 660 -34.84 -7.33 16.94
CA LEU A 660 -35.36 -7.71 15.61
C LEU A 660 -36.49 -6.80 15.09
N GLU A 661 -37.15 -6.05 15.99
CA GLU A 661 -38.24 -5.15 15.64
C GLU A 661 -37.76 -3.73 15.27
N GLU A 662 -36.46 -3.43 15.42
CA GLU A 662 -35.90 -2.14 15.06
C GLU A 662 -35.82 -1.95 13.54
N ALA A 663 -36.30 -0.80 13.05
CA ALA A 663 -36.37 -0.51 11.61
C ALA A 663 -35.01 -0.57 10.88
N PRO A 664 -33.88 -0.02 11.42
CA PRO A 664 -32.58 -0.12 10.78
C PRO A 664 -32.10 -1.56 10.64
N PHE A 665 -32.32 -2.40 11.66
CA PHE A 665 -31.91 -3.80 11.63
C PHE A 665 -32.75 -4.63 10.66
N GLN A 666 -34.06 -4.35 10.56
CA GLN A 666 -34.92 -4.99 9.55
C GLN A 666 -34.44 -4.69 8.12
N GLN A 667 -34.03 -3.45 7.84
CA GLN A 667 -33.46 -3.10 6.54
C GLN A 667 -32.18 -3.90 6.24
N TYR A 668 -31.29 -4.02 7.22
CA TYR A 668 -30.10 -4.86 7.09
C TYR A 668 -30.46 -6.33 6.84
N LEU A 669 -31.41 -6.91 7.58
CA LEU A 669 -31.87 -8.29 7.35
C LEU A 669 -32.44 -8.51 5.95
N ILE A 670 -33.19 -7.54 5.41
CA ILE A 670 -33.73 -7.61 4.04
C ILE A 670 -32.60 -7.65 3.01
N GLN A 671 -31.50 -6.93 3.25
CA GLN A 671 -30.34 -6.94 2.36
C GLN A 671 -29.66 -8.31 2.30
N GLN A 672 -29.72 -9.09 3.39
CA GLN A 672 -29.18 -10.45 3.46
C GLN A 672 -30.01 -11.48 2.68
N ILE A 673 -31.23 -11.14 2.27
CA ILE A 673 -32.09 -12.03 1.49
C ILE A 673 -31.74 -11.92 -0.01
N PRO A 674 -31.67 -13.03 -0.77
CA PRO A 674 -31.49 -13.00 -2.22
C PRO A 674 -32.54 -12.14 -2.93
N VAL A 675 -32.11 -11.31 -3.90
CA VAL A 675 -32.97 -10.32 -4.59
C VAL A 675 -34.27 -10.93 -5.11
N SER A 676 -34.23 -12.14 -5.67
CA SER A 676 -35.39 -12.87 -6.21
C SER A 676 -36.48 -13.17 -5.17
N ARG A 677 -36.14 -13.18 -3.87
CA ARG A 677 -37.05 -13.52 -2.76
C ARG A 677 -37.35 -12.34 -1.84
N ARG A 678 -36.71 -11.18 -2.04
CA ARG A 678 -36.89 -10.00 -1.19
C ARG A 678 -38.33 -9.53 -1.17
N LEU A 679 -38.99 -9.47 -2.33
CA LEU A 679 -40.35 -8.93 -2.45
C LEU A 679 -41.39 -9.84 -1.77
N GLU A 680 -41.28 -11.16 -1.97
CA GLU A 680 -42.09 -12.17 -1.27
C GLU A 680 -41.89 -12.10 0.25
N THR A 681 -40.64 -11.95 0.70
CA THR A 681 -40.31 -11.94 2.12
C THR A 681 -40.71 -10.62 2.79
N LEU A 682 -40.60 -9.49 2.08
CA LEU A 682 -41.14 -8.20 2.53
C LEU A 682 -42.64 -8.29 2.77
N HIS A 683 -43.39 -8.88 1.84
CA HIS A 683 -44.83 -9.11 2.02
C HIS A 683 -45.11 -10.05 3.21
N ALA A 684 -44.34 -11.13 3.37
CA ALA A 684 -44.50 -12.04 4.50
C ALA A 684 -44.18 -11.37 5.85
N MET A 685 -43.14 -10.55 5.94
CA MET A 685 -42.77 -9.80 7.15
C MET A 685 -43.78 -8.71 7.49
N GLN A 686 -44.30 -7.99 6.48
CA GLN A 686 -45.39 -7.03 6.66
C GLN A 686 -46.66 -7.73 7.14
N TYR A 687 -47.02 -8.87 6.52
CA TYR A 687 -48.16 -9.67 6.93
C TYR A 687 -48.01 -10.21 8.35
N GLU A 688 -46.84 -10.71 8.76
CA GLU A 688 -46.61 -11.12 10.15
C GLU A 688 -46.69 -9.95 11.13
N LYS A 689 -46.16 -8.78 10.76
CA LYS A 689 -46.24 -7.57 11.57
C LYS A 689 -47.69 -7.13 11.76
N GLU A 690 -48.49 -7.15 10.70
CA GLU A 690 -49.92 -6.85 10.77
C GLU A 690 -50.68 -7.94 11.55
N ALA A 691 -50.42 -9.22 11.27
CA ALA A 691 -51.07 -10.35 11.94
C ALA A 691 -50.76 -10.41 13.45
N LYS A 692 -49.58 -9.96 13.91
CA LYS A 692 -49.27 -9.81 15.34
C LYS A 692 -50.27 -8.88 16.07
N HIS A 693 -50.84 -7.89 15.39
CA HIS A 693 -51.86 -6.99 15.96
C HIS A 693 -53.25 -7.64 16.01
N TRP A 694 -53.47 -8.72 15.26
CA TRP A 694 -54.75 -9.44 15.17
C TRP A 694 -54.73 -10.81 15.86
N ARG A 695 -53.58 -11.29 16.34
CA ARG A 695 -53.50 -12.52 17.14
C ARG A 695 -53.92 -12.22 18.59
N PRO A 696 -54.90 -12.95 19.16
CA PRO A 696 -55.14 -12.87 20.60
C PRO A 696 -53.89 -13.30 21.36
N PRO A 697 -53.59 -12.72 22.55
CA PRO A 697 -52.42 -13.06 23.33
C PRO A 697 -52.37 -14.56 23.62
N GLU A 698 -51.17 -15.14 23.59
CA GLU A 698 -50.84 -16.58 23.61
C GLU A 698 -51.39 -17.39 24.81
N VAL A 699 -52.13 -16.76 25.74
CA VAL A 699 -52.85 -17.43 26.83
C VAL A 699 -54.04 -18.24 26.31
N PHE A 700 -54.58 -17.95 25.12
CA PHE A 700 -55.74 -18.67 24.56
C PHE A 700 -55.43 -19.82 23.60
N THR A 701 -54.16 -20.05 23.22
CA THR A 701 -53.80 -21.08 22.21
C THR A 701 -53.10 -22.31 22.77
N GLN A 702 -53.23 -22.61 24.07
CA GLN A 702 -52.80 -23.90 24.65
C GLN A 702 -53.78 -25.06 24.40
N LEU A 703 -54.87 -24.86 23.65
CA LEU A 703 -55.81 -25.93 23.33
C LEU A 703 -56.15 -25.94 21.85
N THR A 704 -55.40 -26.72 21.07
CA THR A 704 -55.87 -27.77 20.14
C THR A 704 -54.88 -27.99 18.99
N LEU A 705 -54.33 -29.21 18.95
CA LEU A 705 -53.83 -29.85 17.74
C LEU A 705 -55.00 -30.06 16.78
N LEU A 706 -55.11 -29.26 15.72
CA LEU A 706 -55.90 -29.65 14.55
C LEU A 706 -55.11 -29.32 13.27
N PRO A 707 -54.92 -30.30 12.37
CA PRO A 707 -54.22 -30.07 11.11
C PRO A 707 -55.12 -29.25 10.18
N ILE A 708 -54.58 -28.19 9.58
CA ILE A 708 -55.29 -27.42 8.56
C ILE A 708 -55.41 -28.30 7.31
N PRO A 709 -56.63 -28.57 6.81
CA PRO A 709 -56.82 -29.42 5.63
C PRO A 709 -56.25 -28.75 4.38
N SER A 710 -55.52 -29.53 3.58
CA SER A 710 -54.79 -29.14 2.36
C SER A 710 -55.63 -28.56 1.21
N ARG A 711 -56.95 -28.36 1.42
CA ARG A 711 -57.87 -27.78 0.42
C ARG A 711 -58.01 -26.25 0.51
N LEU A 712 -57.40 -25.58 1.49
CA LEU A 712 -57.39 -24.10 1.58
C LEU A 712 -56.20 -23.42 0.86
N LEU A 713 -55.30 -24.19 0.25
CA LEU A 713 -54.12 -23.68 -0.49
C LEU A 713 -54.27 -23.70 -2.01
N ARG A 714 -55.48 -23.82 -2.54
CA ARG A 714 -55.76 -23.53 -3.96
C ARG A 714 -57.03 -22.68 -4.09
N PRO A 715 -56.92 -21.40 -4.47
CA PRO A 715 -58.02 -20.77 -5.18
C PRO A 715 -58.04 -21.33 -6.61
N TRP A 716 -59.25 -21.60 -7.11
CA TRP A 716 -59.56 -22.38 -8.30
C TRP A 716 -59.25 -21.66 -9.61
N GLY A 717 -59.08 -22.42 -10.70
CA GLY A 717 -59.34 -21.99 -12.08
C GLY A 717 -58.13 -21.57 -12.87
#